data_AF-A0A8H6B900-F1
#
_entry.id   AF-A0A8H6B900-F1
#
_cell.length_a   1.000
_cell.length_b   1.000
_cell.length_c   1.000
_cell.angle_alpha   90.00
_cell.angle_beta   90.00
_cell.angle_gamma   90.00
#
_symmetry.space_group_name_H-M   'P 1'
#
loop_
_entity.id
_entity.type
_entity.pdbx_description
1 polymer ?
#
loop_
_entity_poly.entity_id
_entity_poly.type
_entity_poly.pdbx_seq_one_letter_code
_entity_poly.pdbx_strand_id
1 'polypeptide(L)'
;MNADPTKNNHTLTSSNTISTKVEMEPSDVTDTVGKMLIAGFEGCELKPGSQAEKLIRQYRVHSFILGTKNFRNVLQMRQLIQSLQNLAESEHYEYPLLLAVDQELGCCNSMYDDKFLTQFPGSMGLGATGNMDLIYKVGRAAGTELRSIGFNLYMGPVLDVVSSMANQLIGIRSFGFTAEDVTKCAEAFARGLKSSGMTICAKHFPGLGSSYVDNVLELPMMLDTMAQLKARHIIPFKKLIADGLMDAIHASGVAVPNIAPNEIHACLSPKIIKDLLRDECHFDGLAISECLELEALCKNIGLGQGVALSILYAGCDIVMICNDFSYQIEALSALHQAYVSGNHKRSFSEAIRRINHVLSKLTWPIPHLLSRKMMSIHHTLSVQAYQKSITLVRDDQEAIPISRYFVPEEENNVLVLTPLLTEIDHAKDHKFDGVKGSGTKLFPEETVFRSFGESLANYDSRLNYTVLHTSYTANGLTSAHEALIDSSKVIILFCAEASRNMFQIGVAKYISLLCGGYRKLDGFLKKPLIIVAVTSSYDFLYHRGIAPTYLCTFDYTESALSNIPAVLFGDLNPGGKLPGCNDAVQRNGEGIPSSSLMEAGNSKNMSLRMILNQDVLPDSLSEREINNSEDKVMLSQLTPVYPLETTKVINEEEPQKQQTFPSKPWLVENFDISRDFRSLILLLKNSGASDLQNTVDKVFIERLKSFWMKLGRIRIILWFEILP
;
A
#
# COMPACT_ATOMS: atom_id res chain seq x y z
N MET A 1 -56.97 -24.66 11.73
CA MET A 1 -57.35 -25.92 12.42
C MET A 1 -56.15 -26.84 12.41
N ASN A 2 -55.95 -27.54 13.52
CA ASN A 2 -54.72 -28.15 14.02
C ASN A 2 -54.22 -29.41 13.28
N ALA A 3 -52.93 -29.71 13.57
CA ALA A 3 -52.28 -31.04 13.66
C ALA A 3 -51.83 -31.70 12.33
N ASP A 4 -50.67 -32.34 12.16
CA ASP A 4 -49.54 -32.76 13.02
C ASP A 4 -48.36 -33.14 12.07
N PRO A 5 -47.08 -32.82 12.36
CA PRO A 5 -45.96 -33.11 11.47
C PRO A 5 -45.16 -34.32 11.97
N THR A 6 -45.44 -35.53 11.48
CA THR A 6 -44.45 -36.63 11.47
C THR A 6 -44.76 -37.66 10.39
N LYS A 7 -43.70 -38.12 9.71
CA LYS A 7 -43.61 -39.27 8.77
C LYS A 7 -43.98 -38.98 7.30
N ASN A 8 -42.97 -38.58 6.54
CA ASN A 8 -42.48 -39.42 5.45
C ASN A 8 -41.02 -39.05 5.12
N ASN A 9 -40.11 -39.81 5.73
CA ASN A 9 -38.71 -39.88 5.32
C ASN A 9 -38.61 -40.67 4.02
N HIS A 10 -38.42 -39.97 2.91
CA HIS A 10 -37.71 -40.54 1.76
C HIS A 10 -36.45 -39.71 1.53
N THR A 11 -35.35 -40.28 2.00
CA THR A 11 -33.97 -39.95 1.72
C THR A 11 -33.76 -39.90 0.21
N LEU A 12 -33.68 -38.70 -0.36
CA LEU A 12 -33.03 -38.49 -1.66
C LEU A 12 -31.54 -38.32 -1.36
N THR A 13 -30.83 -39.42 -1.57
CA THR A 13 -29.38 -39.51 -1.51
C THR A 13 -28.75 -38.46 -2.41
N SER A 14 -28.01 -37.56 -1.77
CA SER A 14 -26.98 -36.73 -2.39
C SER A 14 -25.86 -37.63 -2.91
N SER A 15 -25.92 -37.98 -4.19
CA SER A 15 -24.79 -38.57 -4.91
C SER A 15 -24.85 -38.14 -6.37
N ASN A 16 -24.23 -37.00 -6.66
CA ASN A 16 -23.66 -36.66 -7.96
C ASN A 16 -22.58 -35.60 -7.74
N THR A 17 -21.57 -35.96 -6.94
CA THR A 17 -20.24 -35.40 -7.10
C THR A 17 -19.74 -35.85 -8.47
N ILE A 18 -19.66 -34.91 -9.41
CA ILE A 18 -18.93 -35.11 -10.66
C ILE A 18 -17.45 -35.18 -10.28
N SER A 19 -17.01 -36.38 -9.88
CA SER A 19 -15.60 -36.75 -9.82
C SER A 19 -15.15 -37.12 -11.22
N THR A 20 -14.85 -36.10 -12.05
CA THR A 20 -14.08 -36.32 -13.27
C THR A 20 -12.62 -35.95 -12.99
N LYS A 21 -11.87 -36.91 -12.44
CA LYS A 21 -10.43 -36.94 -12.66
C LYS A 21 -10.20 -37.26 -14.14
N VAL A 22 -10.10 -36.23 -14.96
CA VAL A 22 -9.59 -36.39 -16.33
C VAL A 22 -8.07 -36.36 -16.20
N GLU A 23 -7.45 -37.53 -16.08
CA GLU A 23 -6.02 -37.66 -16.38
C GLU A 23 -5.87 -37.38 -17.88
N MET A 24 -5.37 -36.19 -18.22
CA MET A 24 -5.10 -35.82 -19.60
C MET A 24 -3.73 -36.35 -20.00
N GLU A 25 -3.69 -37.29 -20.95
CA GLU A 25 -2.46 -37.65 -21.63
C GLU A 25 -1.92 -36.43 -22.42
N PRO A 26 -0.59 -36.24 -22.51
CA PRO A 26 -0.01 -35.16 -23.30
C PRO A 26 -0.48 -35.23 -24.76
N SER A 27 -1.10 -34.14 -25.24
CA SER A 27 -1.60 -33.98 -26.61
C SER A 27 -1.31 -32.55 -27.10
N ASP A 28 -1.42 -32.30 -28.41
CA ASP A 28 -1.31 -30.94 -28.97
C ASP A 28 -2.29 -29.96 -28.30
N VAL A 29 -3.46 -30.45 -27.87
CA VAL A 29 -4.44 -29.65 -27.13
C VAL A 29 -3.94 -29.33 -25.73
N THR A 30 -3.39 -30.33 -25.02
CA THR A 30 -2.82 -30.16 -23.67
C THR A 30 -1.70 -29.13 -23.66
N ASP A 31 -0.80 -29.19 -24.66
CA ASP A 31 0.27 -28.20 -24.83
C ASP A 31 -0.28 -26.79 -25.07
N THR A 32 -1.28 -26.68 -25.95
CA THR A 32 -1.94 -25.41 -26.28
C THR A 32 -2.57 -24.77 -25.04
N VAL A 33 -3.32 -25.52 -24.24
CA VAL A 33 -3.97 -24.95 -23.05
C VAL A 33 -2.99 -24.70 -21.91
N GLY A 34 -1.95 -25.52 -21.77
CA GLY A 34 -0.89 -25.33 -20.78
C GLY A 34 -0.08 -24.04 -21.00
N LYS A 35 0.04 -23.58 -22.26
CA LYS A 35 0.63 -22.28 -22.61
C LYS A 35 -0.18 -21.08 -22.12
N MET A 36 -1.48 -21.24 -21.89
CA MET A 36 -2.41 -20.16 -21.55
C MET A 36 -2.59 -19.96 -20.04
N LEU A 37 -1.76 -20.59 -19.22
CA LEU A 37 -1.78 -20.49 -17.76
C LEU A 37 -0.43 -20.00 -17.23
N ILE A 38 -0.48 -18.98 -16.35
CA ILE A 38 0.58 -18.72 -15.36
C ILE A 38 0.13 -19.32 -14.04
N ALA A 39 0.91 -20.27 -13.53
CA ALA A 39 0.65 -20.94 -12.26
C ALA A 39 1.63 -20.49 -11.18
N GLY A 40 1.21 -20.47 -9.92
CA GLY A 40 2.15 -20.52 -8.79
C GLY A 40 2.00 -21.83 -8.02
N PHE A 41 2.91 -22.08 -7.07
CA PHE A 41 2.88 -23.29 -6.24
C PHE A 41 3.60 -23.04 -4.91
N GLU A 42 3.39 -23.91 -3.93
CA GLU A 42 4.07 -23.81 -2.64
C GLU A 42 5.41 -24.57 -2.59
N GLY A 43 6.34 -24.05 -1.78
CA GLY A 43 7.61 -24.70 -1.48
C GLY A 43 8.78 -24.17 -2.30
N CYS A 44 9.98 -24.39 -1.77
CA CYS A 44 11.22 -23.79 -2.29
C CYS A 44 12.06 -24.79 -3.12
N GLU A 45 11.56 -26.01 -3.36
CA GLU A 45 12.30 -27.08 -4.04
C GLU A 45 11.34 -27.88 -4.91
N LEU A 46 11.80 -28.30 -6.09
CA LEU A 46 11.05 -29.23 -6.95
C LEU A 46 11.19 -30.64 -6.38
N LYS A 47 10.07 -31.22 -5.92
CA LYS A 47 10.04 -32.57 -5.34
C LYS A 47 9.22 -33.53 -6.19
N PRO A 48 9.55 -34.84 -6.19
CA PRO A 48 8.72 -35.88 -6.79
C PRO A 48 7.25 -35.80 -6.33
N GLY A 49 6.31 -35.77 -7.26
CA GLY A 49 4.87 -35.68 -7.03
C GLY A 49 4.36 -34.29 -6.61
N SER A 50 5.22 -33.27 -6.60
CA SER A 50 4.85 -31.90 -6.25
C SER A 50 3.88 -31.28 -7.27
N GLN A 51 3.20 -30.21 -6.85
CA GLN A 51 2.29 -29.43 -7.69
C GLN A 51 3.00 -28.95 -8.98
N ALA A 52 4.17 -28.33 -8.84
CA ALA A 52 4.94 -27.82 -9.98
C ALA A 52 5.31 -28.93 -10.98
N GLU A 53 5.74 -30.09 -10.49
CA GLU A 53 6.07 -31.22 -11.36
C GLU A 53 4.85 -31.71 -12.13
N LYS A 54 3.69 -31.86 -11.48
CA LYS A 54 2.45 -32.29 -12.15
C LYS A 54 2.02 -31.29 -13.21
N LEU A 55 2.09 -29.99 -12.93
CA LEU A 55 1.76 -28.94 -13.90
C LEU A 55 2.64 -29.01 -15.16
N ILE A 56 3.95 -29.29 -15.01
CA ILE A 56 4.87 -29.42 -16.15
C ILE A 56 4.67 -30.76 -16.89
N ARG A 57 4.60 -31.87 -16.16
CA ARG A 57 4.54 -33.23 -16.73
C ARG A 57 3.21 -33.56 -17.37
N GLN A 58 2.11 -33.26 -16.68
CA GLN A 58 0.79 -33.72 -17.08
C GLN A 58 0.05 -32.64 -17.89
N TYR A 59 0.16 -31.39 -17.45
CA TYR A 59 -0.64 -30.29 -18.00
C TYR A 59 0.13 -29.36 -18.93
N ARG A 60 1.41 -29.65 -19.19
CA ARG A 60 2.27 -28.89 -20.10
C ARG A 60 2.27 -27.38 -19.78
N VAL A 61 2.23 -26.98 -18.50
CA VAL A 61 2.25 -25.56 -18.12
C VAL A 61 3.60 -24.94 -18.45
N HIS A 62 3.59 -23.78 -19.11
CA HIS A 62 4.79 -23.10 -19.60
C HIS A 62 5.26 -21.93 -18.74
N SER A 63 4.38 -21.41 -17.88
CA SER A 63 4.64 -20.16 -17.18
C SER A 63 4.39 -20.27 -15.68
N PHE A 64 5.31 -19.76 -14.88
CA PHE A 64 5.20 -19.77 -13.43
C PHE A 64 5.49 -18.40 -12.82
N ILE A 65 4.71 -17.99 -11.81
CA ILE A 65 5.02 -16.86 -10.96
C ILE A 65 5.60 -17.35 -9.63
N LEU A 66 6.80 -16.91 -9.29
CA LEU A 66 7.49 -17.28 -8.04
C LEU A 66 7.66 -16.05 -7.16
N GLY A 67 7.55 -16.26 -5.85
CA GLY A 67 7.69 -15.18 -4.87
C GLY A 67 8.09 -15.70 -3.51
N THR A 68 7.64 -15.01 -2.45
CA THR A 68 8.03 -15.25 -1.05
C THR A 68 7.87 -16.71 -0.62
N LYS A 69 6.78 -17.38 -1.03
CA LYS A 69 6.51 -18.80 -0.70
C LYS A 69 7.50 -19.80 -1.31
N ASN A 70 8.26 -19.38 -2.32
CA ASN A 70 9.25 -20.18 -3.04
C ASN A 70 10.70 -19.79 -2.67
N PHE A 71 10.88 -18.79 -1.81
CA PHE A 71 12.16 -18.12 -1.58
C PHE A 71 12.66 -18.30 -0.14
N ARG A 72 13.90 -18.78 -0.01
CA ARG A 72 14.68 -18.73 1.24
C ARG A 72 15.92 -17.85 1.09
N ASN A 73 16.59 -17.95 -0.05
CA ASN A 73 17.72 -17.13 -0.47
C ASN A 73 17.95 -17.30 -1.98
N VAL A 74 18.81 -16.48 -2.57
CA VAL A 74 19.03 -16.46 -4.02
C VAL A 74 19.63 -17.77 -4.55
N LEU A 75 20.53 -18.42 -3.81
CA LEU A 75 21.14 -19.68 -4.25
C LEU A 75 20.10 -20.80 -4.37
N GLN A 76 19.22 -20.92 -3.38
CA GLN A 76 18.12 -21.87 -3.41
C GLN A 76 17.13 -21.53 -4.53
N MET A 77 16.74 -20.26 -4.70
CA MET A 77 15.82 -19.86 -5.77
C MET A 77 16.37 -20.21 -7.15
N ARG A 78 17.66 -19.93 -7.38
CA ARG A 78 18.35 -20.33 -8.61
C ARG A 78 18.30 -21.84 -8.83
N GLN A 79 18.51 -22.65 -7.79
CA GLN A 79 18.44 -24.11 -7.88
C GLN A 79 17.02 -24.60 -8.20
N LEU A 80 15.99 -23.97 -7.62
CA LEU A 80 14.59 -24.25 -7.94
C LEU A 80 14.31 -23.95 -9.42
N ILE A 81 14.67 -22.75 -9.89
CA ILE A 81 14.49 -22.34 -11.28
C ILE A 81 15.23 -23.28 -12.23
N GLN A 82 16.48 -23.65 -11.93
CA GLN A 82 17.23 -24.62 -12.73
C GLN A 82 16.53 -26.00 -12.77
N SER A 83 15.98 -26.46 -11.64
CA SER A 83 15.26 -27.73 -11.59
C SER A 83 13.98 -27.72 -12.43
N LEU A 84 13.21 -26.63 -12.39
CA LEU A 84 12.01 -26.44 -13.22
C LEU A 84 12.36 -26.43 -14.71
N GLN A 85 13.40 -25.66 -15.06
CA GLN A 85 13.92 -25.54 -16.43
C GLN A 85 14.41 -26.90 -16.95
N ASN A 86 15.22 -27.63 -16.19
CA ASN A 86 15.67 -28.97 -16.57
C ASN A 86 14.51 -29.97 -16.74
N LEU A 87 13.47 -29.85 -15.90
CA LEU A 87 12.28 -30.69 -16.03
C LEU A 87 11.58 -30.40 -17.36
N ALA A 88 11.31 -29.14 -17.69
CA ALA A 88 10.68 -28.77 -18.95
C ALA A 88 11.51 -29.20 -20.17
N GLU A 89 12.84 -29.07 -20.11
CA GLU A 89 13.74 -29.56 -21.16
C GLU A 89 13.67 -31.09 -21.32
N SER A 90 13.65 -31.83 -20.21
CA SER A 90 13.52 -33.31 -20.23
C SER A 90 12.16 -33.79 -20.74
N GLU A 91 11.13 -32.95 -20.62
CA GLU A 91 9.79 -33.16 -21.15
C GLU A 91 9.63 -32.62 -22.59
N HIS A 92 10.74 -32.26 -23.24
CA HIS A 92 10.81 -31.84 -24.64
C HIS A 92 9.98 -30.60 -24.98
N TYR A 93 9.90 -29.64 -24.06
CA TYR A 93 9.29 -28.34 -24.35
C TYR A 93 10.04 -27.63 -25.49
N GLU A 94 9.30 -27.02 -26.41
CA GLU A 94 9.87 -26.25 -27.53
C GLU A 94 10.67 -25.03 -27.06
N TYR A 95 10.20 -24.40 -25.96
CA TYR A 95 10.78 -23.18 -25.41
C TYR A 95 11.03 -23.31 -23.89
N PRO A 96 11.98 -22.52 -23.33
CA PRO A 96 12.13 -22.40 -21.88
C PRO A 96 10.85 -21.92 -21.18
N LEU A 97 10.74 -22.29 -19.89
CA LEU A 97 9.65 -21.79 -19.05
C LEU A 97 9.75 -20.26 -18.90
N LEU A 98 8.58 -19.60 -18.93
CA LEU A 98 8.43 -18.19 -18.59
C LEU A 98 8.27 -18.05 -17.07
N LEU A 99 9.29 -17.51 -16.41
CA LEU A 99 9.39 -17.41 -14.96
C LEU A 99 9.26 -15.95 -14.54
N ALA A 100 8.09 -15.64 -13.98
CA ALA A 100 7.65 -14.34 -13.52
C ALA A 100 8.05 -14.10 -12.07
N VAL A 101 8.35 -12.84 -11.76
CA VAL A 101 8.56 -12.35 -10.40
C VAL A 101 7.93 -10.97 -10.24
N ASP A 102 7.33 -10.75 -9.07
CA ASP A 102 6.82 -9.45 -8.66
C ASP A 102 7.82 -8.74 -7.72
N GLN A 103 8.82 -8.10 -8.31
CA GLN A 103 9.92 -7.46 -7.59
C GLN A 103 9.89 -5.94 -7.81
N GLU A 104 8.87 -5.25 -7.28
CA GLU A 104 8.61 -3.82 -7.52
C GLU A 104 9.63 -2.84 -6.93
N LEU A 105 10.68 -3.33 -6.26
CA LEU A 105 11.64 -2.56 -5.48
C LEU A 105 11.01 -1.96 -4.21
N GLY A 106 11.80 -1.21 -3.45
CA GLY A 106 11.39 -0.65 -2.16
C GLY A 106 10.88 -1.71 -1.19
N CYS A 107 9.85 -1.36 -0.41
CA CYS A 107 9.19 -2.28 0.52
C CYS A 107 8.27 -3.31 -0.15
N CYS A 108 7.99 -3.18 -1.45
CA CYS A 108 7.10 -4.09 -2.21
C CYS A 108 7.86 -5.23 -2.91
N ASN A 109 9.10 -5.51 -2.47
CA ASN A 109 9.89 -6.62 -2.97
C ASN A 109 9.36 -7.98 -2.49
N SER A 110 9.26 -8.95 -3.40
CA SER A 110 8.96 -10.35 -3.05
C SER A 110 10.15 -11.08 -2.41
N MET A 111 11.37 -10.68 -2.76
CA MET A 111 12.61 -11.34 -2.33
C MET A 111 13.64 -10.32 -1.85
N TYR A 112 14.46 -10.71 -0.88
CA TYR A 112 15.59 -9.92 -0.37
C TYR A 112 16.79 -10.84 -0.09
N ASP A 113 17.98 -10.42 -0.51
CA ASP A 113 19.24 -11.13 -0.28
C ASP A 113 20.40 -10.14 -0.32
N ASP A 114 21.10 -9.99 0.79
CA ASP A 114 22.18 -9.01 0.98
C ASP A 114 23.38 -9.19 0.03
N LYS A 115 23.53 -10.38 -0.58
CA LYS A 115 24.71 -10.74 -1.39
C LYS A 115 24.43 -10.72 -2.88
N PHE A 116 23.24 -11.12 -3.29
CA PHE A 116 22.93 -11.37 -4.70
C PHE A 116 21.72 -10.59 -5.22
N LEU A 117 21.01 -9.84 -4.36
CA LEU A 117 19.84 -9.06 -4.77
C LEU A 117 19.82 -7.70 -4.06
N THR A 118 20.24 -6.66 -4.79
CA THR A 118 20.38 -5.32 -4.24
C THR A 118 19.01 -4.70 -3.96
N GLN A 119 18.83 -4.18 -2.75
CA GLN A 119 17.68 -3.35 -2.39
C GLN A 119 17.79 -1.98 -3.05
N PHE A 120 16.79 -1.55 -3.82
CA PHE A 120 16.72 -0.23 -4.45
C PHE A 120 15.45 0.51 -4.00
N PRO A 121 15.40 1.86 -4.11
CA PRO A 121 14.18 2.60 -3.85
C PRO A 121 13.02 2.11 -4.72
N GLY A 122 11.80 2.12 -4.16
CA GLY A 122 10.58 1.84 -4.90
C GLY A 122 10.24 2.95 -5.90
N SER A 123 9.20 2.75 -6.71
CA SER A 123 8.82 3.66 -7.81
C SER A 123 8.70 5.12 -7.39
N MET A 124 8.02 5.43 -6.28
CA MET A 124 7.85 6.83 -5.86
C MET A 124 9.17 7.44 -5.38
N GLY A 125 10.00 6.68 -4.68
CA GLY A 125 11.34 7.11 -4.30
C GLY A 125 12.22 7.39 -5.52
N LEU A 126 12.16 6.52 -6.54
CA LEU A 126 12.82 6.75 -7.82
C LEU A 126 12.28 8.00 -8.53
N GLY A 127 10.96 8.18 -8.56
CA GLY A 127 10.31 9.38 -9.09
C GLY A 127 10.78 10.65 -8.39
N ALA A 128 10.94 10.59 -7.06
CA ALA A 128 11.39 11.72 -6.25
C ALA A 128 12.82 12.16 -6.59
N THR A 129 13.66 11.28 -7.14
CA THR A 129 15.02 11.66 -7.59
C THR A 129 15.02 12.65 -8.76
N GLY A 130 13.93 12.69 -9.55
CA GLY A 130 13.84 13.47 -10.78
C GLY A 130 14.90 13.12 -11.84
N ASN A 131 15.63 12.00 -11.70
CA ASN A 131 16.81 11.70 -12.51
C ASN A 131 16.60 10.44 -13.37
N MET A 132 16.18 10.65 -14.62
CA MET A 132 15.85 9.54 -15.53
C MET A 132 17.03 8.62 -15.83
N ASP A 133 18.26 9.13 -15.89
CA ASP A 133 19.47 8.31 -16.09
C ASP A 133 19.72 7.37 -14.90
N LEU A 134 19.51 7.87 -13.68
CA LEU A 134 19.59 7.07 -12.47
C LEU A 134 18.51 5.98 -12.46
N ILE A 135 17.26 6.34 -12.80
CA ILE A 135 16.14 5.38 -12.88
C ILE A 135 16.42 4.29 -13.93
N TYR A 136 16.94 4.65 -15.10
CA TYR A 136 17.38 3.71 -16.13
C TYR A 136 18.46 2.75 -15.61
N LYS A 137 19.47 3.27 -14.93
CA LYS A 137 20.56 2.47 -14.35
C LYS A 137 20.03 1.50 -13.29
N VAL A 138 19.10 1.94 -12.44
CA VAL A 138 18.46 1.09 -11.42
C VAL A 138 17.64 -0.02 -12.10
N GLY A 139 16.81 0.30 -13.09
CA GLY A 139 16.07 -0.69 -13.85
C GLY A 139 16.97 -1.73 -14.53
N ARG A 140 18.10 -1.28 -15.10
CA ARG A 140 19.09 -2.18 -15.69
C ARG A 140 19.76 -3.08 -14.65
N ALA A 141 20.15 -2.54 -13.49
CA ALA A 141 20.78 -3.31 -12.42
C ALA A 141 19.83 -4.37 -11.88
N ALA A 142 18.60 -3.99 -11.51
CA ALA A 142 17.57 -4.89 -11.01
C ALA A 142 17.26 -6.01 -12.02
N GLY A 143 17.04 -5.66 -13.29
CA GLY A 143 16.80 -6.65 -14.34
C GLY A 143 17.99 -7.58 -14.58
N THR A 144 19.22 -7.08 -14.50
CA THR A 144 20.43 -7.91 -14.67
C THR A 144 20.60 -8.90 -13.52
N GLU A 145 20.33 -8.48 -12.28
CA GLU A 145 20.36 -9.35 -11.12
C GLU A 145 19.30 -10.45 -11.23
N LEU A 146 18.04 -10.11 -11.53
CA LEU A 146 16.95 -11.08 -11.69
C LEU A 146 17.20 -12.09 -12.82
N ARG A 147 17.71 -11.63 -13.98
CA ARG A 147 18.15 -12.51 -15.08
C ARG A 147 19.25 -13.47 -14.64
N SER A 148 20.17 -13.00 -13.79
CA SER A 148 21.24 -13.84 -13.24
C SER A 148 20.75 -14.89 -12.24
N ILE A 149 19.56 -14.72 -11.66
CA ILE A 149 18.90 -15.73 -10.82
C ILE A 149 18.16 -16.76 -11.69
N GLY A 150 17.60 -16.30 -12.81
CA GLY A 150 16.91 -17.12 -13.82
C GLY A 150 15.48 -16.70 -14.13
N PHE A 151 15.01 -15.61 -13.54
CA PHE A 151 13.75 -14.97 -13.93
C PHE A 151 13.88 -14.37 -15.33
N ASN A 152 12.79 -14.39 -16.09
CA ASN A 152 12.76 -13.83 -17.44
C ASN A 152 11.51 -13.01 -17.75
N LEU A 153 10.53 -12.96 -16.83
CA LEU A 153 9.38 -12.06 -16.86
C LEU A 153 9.35 -11.17 -15.59
N TYR A 154 9.36 -9.85 -15.78
CA TYR A 154 9.23 -8.87 -14.71
C TYR A 154 7.78 -8.38 -14.66
N MET A 155 7.08 -8.57 -13.53
CA MET A 155 5.70 -8.11 -13.32
C MET A 155 5.68 -6.62 -12.94
N GLY A 156 6.04 -5.77 -13.89
CA GLY A 156 6.01 -4.31 -13.82
C GLY A 156 6.67 -3.70 -15.07
N PRO A 157 6.94 -2.38 -15.10
CA PRO A 157 6.68 -1.41 -14.03
C PRO A 157 5.19 -1.16 -13.76
N VAL A 158 4.91 -0.58 -12.59
CA VAL A 158 3.61 -0.02 -12.25
C VAL A 158 3.43 1.31 -12.99
N LEU A 159 2.37 1.41 -13.80
CA LEU A 159 2.02 2.56 -14.63
C LEU A 159 0.82 3.34 -14.09
N ASP A 160 0.36 2.99 -12.90
CA ASP A 160 -0.82 3.58 -12.28
C ASP A 160 -0.57 5.04 -11.91
N VAL A 161 -1.37 5.97 -12.44
CA VAL A 161 -1.33 7.39 -12.10
C VAL A 161 -2.22 7.66 -10.89
N VAL A 162 -1.63 7.82 -9.71
CA VAL A 162 -2.41 8.03 -8.48
C VAL A 162 -3.10 9.40 -8.53
N SER A 163 -4.43 9.40 -8.53
CA SER A 163 -5.23 10.62 -8.69
C SER A 163 -5.99 11.03 -7.42
N SER A 164 -5.91 10.22 -6.37
CA SER A 164 -6.57 10.47 -5.09
C SER A 164 -5.68 10.04 -3.93
N MET A 165 -5.59 10.88 -2.90
CA MET A 165 -4.93 10.51 -1.64
C MET A 165 -5.69 9.41 -0.88
N ALA A 166 -6.95 9.14 -1.23
CA ALA A 166 -7.73 8.02 -0.71
C ALA A 166 -7.39 6.68 -1.41
N ASN A 167 -6.51 6.67 -2.41
CA ASN A 167 -6.12 5.44 -3.09
C ASN A 167 -5.31 4.54 -2.14
N GLN A 168 -5.90 3.39 -1.79
CA GLN A 168 -5.31 2.46 -0.83
C GLN A 168 -4.44 1.36 -1.46
N LEU A 169 -4.48 1.19 -2.79
CA LEU A 169 -3.87 0.02 -3.43
C LEU A 169 -2.49 0.29 -4.03
N ILE A 170 -2.26 1.52 -4.51
CA ILE A 170 -1.05 1.87 -5.25
C ILE A 170 -0.08 2.68 -4.40
N GLY A 171 -0.47 3.87 -3.95
CA GLY A 171 0.38 4.72 -3.11
C GLY A 171 1.82 4.86 -3.67
N ILE A 172 2.82 4.47 -2.86
CA ILE A 172 4.25 4.53 -3.20
C ILE A 172 4.72 3.60 -4.35
N ARG A 173 3.85 2.67 -4.78
CA ARG A 173 4.12 1.77 -5.91
C ARG A 173 4.10 2.51 -7.24
N SER A 174 3.46 3.68 -7.31
CA SER A 174 3.52 4.55 -8.48
C SER A 174 4.74 5.45 -8.48
N PHE A 175 5.26 5.79 -9.66
CA PHE A 175 6.31 6.79 -9.82
C PHE A 175 5.85 8.22 -9.48
N GLY A 176 4.53 8.50 -9.47
CA GLY A 176 4.01 9.82 -9.16
C GLY A 176 2.50 9.96 -9.37
N PHE A 177 2.02 11.20 -9.30
CA PHE A 177 0.58 11.52 -9.33
C PHE A 177 0.12 12.17 -10.63
N THR A 178 1.07 12.53 -11.50
CA THR A 178 0.78 13.07 -12.83
C THR A 178 1.08 12.02 -13.90
N ALA A 179 0.30 12.02 -14.97
CA ALA A 179 0.56 11.13 -16.10
C ALA A 179 1.96 11.39 -16.70
N GLU A 180 2.43 12.63 -16.68
CA GLU A 180 3.75 13.01 -17.19
C GLU A 180 4.89 12.40 -16.37
N ASP A 181 4.86 12.53 -15.05
CA ASP A 181 5.90 11.99 -14.16
C ASP A 181 5.94 10.46 -14.26
N VAL A 182 4.77 9.81 -14.21
CA VAL A 182 4.67 8.36 -14.33
C VAL A 182 5.21 7.90 -15.68
N THR A 183 4.82 8.57 -16.77
CA THR A 183 5.28 8.20 -18.12
C THR A 183 6.79 8.30 -18.24
N LYS A 184 7.39 9.43 -17.85
CA LYS A 184 8.85 9.64 -17.99
C LYS A 184 9.67 8.67 -17.13
N CYS A 185 9.29 8.51 -15.86
CA CYS A 185 10.00 7.63 -14.93
C CYS A 185 9.86 6.17 -15.35
N ALA A 186 8.65 5.72 -15.68
CA ALA A 186 8.42 4.36 -16.09
C ALA A 186 9.07 4.04 -17.44
N GLU A 187 9.11 4.98 -18.40
CA GLU A 187 9.84 4.81 -19.66
C GLU A 187 11.33 4.57 -19.39
N ALA A 188 11.95 5.40 -18.55
CA ALA A 188 13.36 5.26 -18.19
C ALA A 188 13.65 3.90 -17.52
N PHE A 189 12.81 3.51 -16.55
CA PHE A 189 12.95 2.25 -15.84
C PHE A 189 12.75 1.04 -16.77
N ALA A 190 11.70 1.07 -17.61
CA ALA A 190 11.40 0.02 -18.58
C ALA A 190 12.52 -0.16 -19.61
N ARG A 191 13.11 0.94 -20.11
CA ARG A 191 14.31 0.87 -20.96
C ARG A 191 15.46 0.17 -20.24
N GLY A 192 15.65 0.44 -18.95
CA GLY A 192 16.65 -0.22 -18.11
C GLY A 192 16.42 -1.72 -18.04
N LEU A 193 15.22 -2.15 -17.64
CA LEU A 193 14.81 -3.56 -17.60
C LEU A 193 14.98 -4.25 -18.96
N LYS A 194 14.56 -3.60 -20.05
CA LYS A 194 14.63 -4.16 -21.40
C LYS A 194 16.08 -4.36 -21.84
N SER A 195 16.97 -3.42 -21.47
CA SER A 195 18.41 -3.52 -21.75
C SER A 195 19.11 -4.68 -21.04
N SER A 196 18.51 -5.24 -19.98
CA SER A 196 19.02 -6.44 -19.32
C SER A 196 18.49 -7.74 -19.94
N GLY A 197 17.61 -7.66 -20.93
CA GLY A 197 16.96 -8.82 -21.57
C GLY A 197 15.77 -9.39 -20.80
N MET A 198 15.15 -8.61 -19.90
CA MET A 198 13.89 -8.99 -19.27
C MET A 198 12.71 -8.79 -20.23
N THR A 199 11.76 -9.74 -20.22
CA THR A 199 10.40 -9.51 -20.71
C THR A 199 9.67 -8.66 -19.69
N ILE A 200 8.96 -7.62 -20.14
CA ILE A 200 8.33 -6.62 -19.27
C ILE A 200 6.81 -6.75 -19.35
N CYS A 201 6.15 -6.85 -18.18
CA CYS A 201 4.71 -6.89 -18.04
C CYS A 201 4.20 -5.69 -17.23
N ALA A 202 3.83 -4.59 -17.90
CA ALA A 202 3.33 -3.41 -17.19
C ALA A 202 1.96 -3.63 -16.57
N LYS A 203 1.71 -2.95 -15.45
CA LYS A 203 0.50 -3.14 -14.64
C LYS A 203 0.04 -1.83 -13.96
N HIS A 204 -1.22 -1.69 -13.54
CA HIS A 204 -2.31 -2.67 -13.66
C HIS A 204 -3.38 -2.09 -14.59
N PHE A 205 -3.47 -2.57 -15.83
CA PHE A 205 -4.36 -1.99 -16.84
C PHE A 205 -5.85 -2.16 -16.46
N PRO A 206 -6.71 -1.12 -16.57
CA PRO A 206 -6.55 0.17 -17.26
C PRO A 206 -5.95 1.30 -16.41
N GLY A 207 -5.43 0.96 -15.22
CA GLY A 207 -4.77 1.85 -14.28
C GLY A 207 -5.54 1.95 -12.97
N LEU A 208 -4.97 1.58 -11.82
CA LEU A 208 -5.66 1.56 -10.52
C LEU A 208 -5.59 2.87 -9.73
N GLY A 209 -5.00 3.92 -10.27
CA GLY A 209 -4.64 5.09 -9.47
C GLY A 209 -5.81 5.95 -8.94
N SER A 210 -7.03 5.77 -9.46
CA SER A 210 -8.26 6.39 -8.94
C SER A 210 -9.14 5.41 -8.16
N SER A 211 -8.75 4.14 -8.04
CA SER A 211 -9.59 3.12 -7.42
C SER A 211 -9.73 3.32 -5.92
N TYR A 212 -10.85 2.88 -5.37
CA TYR A 212 -11.07 2.68 -3.94
C TYR A 212 -11.64 1.28 -3.70
N VAL A 213 -11.52 0.77 -2.48
CA VAL A 213 -12.12 -0.51 -2.09
C VAL A 213 -13.54 -0.26 -1.63
N ASP A 214 -14.51 -0.94 -2.24
CA ASP A 214 -15.89 -0.88 -1.79
C ASP A 214 -16.07 -1.61 -0.45
N ASN A 215 -16.68 -0.98 0.54
CA ASN A 215 -16.82 -1.56 1.88
C ASN A 215 -17.84 -2.70 1.97
N VAL A 216 -18.68 -2.90 0.95
CA VAL A 216 -19.73 -3.93 0.95
C VAL A 216 -19.29 -5.12 0.10
N LEU A 217 -18.75 -4.85 -1.09
CA LEU A 217 -18.28 -5.88 -2.02
C LEU A 217 -16.84 -6.31 -1.77
N GLU A 218 -16.09 -5.55 -0.95
CA GLU A 218 -14.66 -5.74 -0.70
C GLU A 218 -13.84 -5.82 -2.00
N LEU A 219 -14.30 -5.08 -3.02
CA LEU A 219 -13.76 -5.11 -4.38
C LEU A 219 -13.18 -3.74 -4.75
N PRO A 220 -11.96 -3.68 -5.31
CA PRO A 220 -11.48 -2.46 -5.95
C PRO A 220 -12.41 -1.99 -7.07
N MET A 221 -12.84 -0.73 -7.01
CA MET A 221 -13.72 -0.12 -8.01
C MET A 221 -13.14 1.19 -8.55
N MET A 222 -13.38 1.44 -9.84
CA MET A 222 -13.10 2.70 -10.51
C MET A 222 -14.38 3.26 -11.13
N LEU A 223 -14.72 4.47 -10.69
CA LEU A 223 -15.88 5.21 -11.19
C LEU A 223 -15.52 6.14 -12.35
N ASP A 224 -14.30 6.10 -12.85
CA ASP A 224 -13.91 6.88 -14.02
C ASP A 224 -14.75 6.49 -15.24
N THR A 225 -15.17 7.51 -15.98
CA THR A 225 -15.68 7.34 -17.34
C THR A 225 -14.54 6.95 -18.28
N MET A 226 -14.87 6.37 -19.43
CA MET A 226 -13.86 6.04 -20.46
C MET A 226 -13.01 7.26 -20.86
N ALA A 227 -13.63 8.46 -20.94
CA ALA A 227 -12.90 9.69 -21.26
C ALA A 227 -11.88 10.07 -20.18
N GLN A 228 -12.24 9.91 -18.90
CA GLN A 228 -11.33 10.17 -17.77
C GLN A 228 -10.18 9.17 -17.70
N LEU A 229 -10.45 7.87 -17.93
CA LEU A 229 -9.40 6.86 -18.06
C LEU A 229 -8.41 7.24 -19.16
N LYS A 230 -8.91 7.55 -20.36
CA LYS A 230 -8.07 7.92 -21.51
C LYS A 230 -7.25 9.18 -21.26
N ALA A 231 -7.83 10.18 -20.61
CA ALA A 231 -7.17 11.46 -20.34
C ALA A 231 -6.13 11.40 -19.20
N ARG A 232 -6.03 10.31 -18.45
CA ARG A 232 -5.10 10.21 -17.31
C ARG A 232 -4.39 8.86 -17.25
N HIS A 233 -5.14 7.80 -16.94
CA HIS A 233 -4.59 6.50 -16.58
C HIS A 233 -4.00 5.75 -17.77
N ILE A 234 -4.54 5.94 -18.98
CA ILE A 234 -4.08 5.25 -20.18
C ILE A 234 -2.85 5.90 -20.83
N ILE A 235 -2.55 7.16 -20.50
CA ILE A 235 -1.44 7.91 -21.12
C ILE A 235 -0.10 7.17 -20.99
N PRO A 236 0.33 6.71 -19.79
CA PRO A 236 1.59 5.97 -19.66
C PRO A 236 1.59 4.65 -20.44
N PHE A 237 0.50 3.88 -20.37
CA PHE A 237 0.37 2.62 -21.12
C PHE A 237 0.52 2.84 -22.62
N LYS A 238 -0.27 3.77 -23.19
CA LYS A 238 -0.26 4.04 -24.63
C LYS A 238 1.11 4.50 -25.10
N LYS A 239 1.81 5.34 -24.33
CA LYS A 239 3.17 5.79 -24.67
C LYS A 239 4.17 4.64 -24.68
N LEU A 240 4.23 3.85 -23.61
CA LEU A 240 5.20 2.76 -23.47
C LEU A 240 4.94 1.61 -24.46
N ILE A 241 3.67 1.38 -24.83
CA ILE A 241 3.29 0.46 -25.91
C ILE A 241 3.77 0.99 -27.26
N ALA A 242 3.52 2.26 -27.57
CA ALA A 242 3.93 2.88 -28.84
C ALA A 242 5.46 2.90 -29.01
N ASP A 243 6.21 3.03 -27.92
CA ASP A 243 7.68 2.95 -27.92
C ASP A 243 8.22 1.51 -28.03
N GLY A 244 7.35 0.50 -28.06
CA GLY A 244 7.72 -0.91 -28.12
C GLY A 244 8.44 -1.40 -26.87
N LEU A 245 8.20 -0.79 -25.71
CA LEU A 245 8.87 -1.17 -24.46
C LEU A 245 8.19 -2.33 -23.74
N MET A 246 6.89 -2.54 -23.98
CA MET A 246 6.08 -3.56 -23.28
C MET A 246 5.94 -4.83 -24.11
N ASP A 247 6.26 -5.98 -23.53
CA ASP A 247 6.01 -7.30 -24.15
C ASP A 247 4.69 -7.90 -23.66
N ALA A 248 4.29 -7.55 -22.43
CA ALA A 248 3.05 -7.97 -21.80
C ALA A 248 2.38 -6.81 -21.04
N ILE A 249 1.07 -6.94 -20.79
CA ILE A 249 0.26 -6.06 -19.96
C ILE A 249 -0.57 -6.93 -19.01
N HIS A 250 -0.49 -6.64 -17.72
CA HIS A 250 -1.32 -7.25 -16.69
C HIS A 250 -2.62 -6.44 -16.54
N ALA A 251 -3.75 -7.10 -16.82
CA ALA A 251 -5.09 -6.54 -16.71
C ALA A 251 -5.64 -6.75 -15.30
N SER A 252 -6.05 -5.68 -14.64
CA SER A 252 -6.47 -5.72 -13.24
C SER A 252 -7.84 -6.36 -13.02
N GLY A 253 -8.07 -6.84 -11.80
CA GLY A 253 -9.36 -7.31 -11.32
C GLY A 253 -10.32 -6.20 -10.86
N VAL A 254 -10.12 -4.94 -11.28
CA VAL A 254 -10.92 -3.80 -10.79
C VAL A 254 -12.29 -3.73 -11.47
N ALA A 255 -13.33 -3.36 -10.73
CA ALA A 255 -14.63 -3.07 -11.32
C ALA A 255 -14.62 -1.70 -12.01
N VAL A 256 -15.26 -1.61 -13.17
CA VAL A 256 -15.37 -0.37 -13.96
C VAL A 256 -16.84 -0.07 -14.33
N PRO A 257 -17.74 0.09 -13.35
CA PRO A 257 -19.19 0.12 -13.57
C PRO A 257 -19.66 1.20 -14.55
N ASN A 258 -18.98 2.35 -14.61
CA ASN A 258 -19.34 3.43 -15.52
C ASN A 258 -18.94 3.17 -16.99
N ILE A 259 -18.15 2.13 -17.24
CA ILE A 259 -17.71 1.72 -18.58
C ILE A 259 -18.39 0.42 -18.98
N ALA A 260 -18.36 -0.54 -18.06
CA ALA A 260 -18.90 -1.86 -18.24
C ALA A 260 -19.74 -2.28 -17.02
N PRO A 261 -21.00 -1.82 -16.92
CA PRO A 261 -21.85 -2.06 -15.74
C PRO A 261 -22.20 -3.54 -15.55
N ASN A 262 -22.14 -4.34 -16.61
CA ASN A 262 -22.43 -5.77 -16.58
C ASN A 262 -21.18 -6.64 -16.39
N GLU A 263 -20.00 -6.04 -16.30
CA GLU A 263 -18.72 -6.74 -16.23
C GLU A 263 -18.06 -6.39 -14.90
N ILE A 264 -17.93 -7.40 -14.03
CA ILE A 264 -17.51 -7.18 -12.64
C ILE A 264 -16.03 -6.79 -12.56
N HIS A 265 -15.21 -7.19 -13.53
CA HIS A 265 -13.75 -6.99 -13.53
C HIS A 265 -13.22 -6.57 -14.90
N ALA A 266 -12.24 -5.66 -14.90
CA ALA A 266 -11.59 -5.15 -16.10
C ALA A 266 -10.90 -6.25 -16.94
N CYS A 267 -10.26 -7.24 -16.29
CA CYS A 267 -9.65 -8.39 -16.97
C CYS A 267 -10.66 -9.36 -17.63
N LEU A 268 -11.96 -9.16 -17.40
CA LEU A 268 -13.06 -9.90 -18.02
C LEU A 268 -13.87 -9.05 -19.01
N SER A 269 -13.45 -7.81 -19.26
CA SER A 269 -14.18 -6.83 -20.06
C SER A 269 -13.65 -6.68 -21.48
N PRO A 270 -14.40 -6.98 -22.56
CA PRO A 270 -14.01 -6.65 -23.93
C PRO A 270 -13.87 -5.15 -24.16
N LYS A 271 -14.64 -4.29 -23.47
CA LYS A 271 -14.49 -2.83 -23.59
C LYS A 271 -13.13 -2.35 -23.10
N ILE A 272 -12.57 -3.02 -22.09
CA ILE A 272 -11.25 -2.69 -21.57
C ILE A 272 -10.17 -3.41 -22.39
N ILE A 273 -10.30 -4.71 -22.64
CA ILE A 273 -9.24 -5.48 -23.28
C ILE A 273 -9.25 -5.35 -24.80
N LYS A 274 -10.38 -5.57 -25.49
CA LYS A 274 -10.43 -5.44 -26.96
C LYS A 274 -10.44 -3.97 -27.37
N ASP A 275 -11.47 -3.23 -26.96
CA ASP A 275 -11.68 -1.89 -27.49
C ASP A 275 -10.58 -0.91 -27.01
N LEU A 276 -10.21 -0.95 -25.73
CA LEU A 276 -9.22 0.00 -25.18
C LEU A 276 -7.76 -0.48 -25.33
N LEU A 277 -7.43 -1.72 -24.93
CA LEU A 277 -6.04 -2.20 -25.00
C LEU A 277 -5.62 -2.60 -26.42
N ARG A 278 -6.41 -3.44 -27.12
CA ARG A 278 -6.05 -3.90 -28.47
C ARG A 278 -6.26 -2.81 -29.51
N ASP A 279 -7.45 -2.21 -29.55
CA ASP A 279 -7.82 -1.33 -30.67
C ASP A 279 -7.32 0.11 -30.47
N GLU A 280 -7.52 0.72 -29.31
CA GLU A 280 -7.16 2.15 -29.07
C GLU A 280 -5.69 2.37 -28.66
N CYS A 281 -5.10 1.42 -27.93
CA CYS A 281 -3.68 1.44 -27.57
C CYS A 281 -2.80 0.68 -28.58
N HIS A 282 -3.39 -0.01 -29.56
CA HIS A 282 -2.69 -0.79 -30.59
C HIS A 282 -1.72 -1.83 -30.03
N PHE A 283 -2.09 -2.49 -28.93
CA PHE A 283 -1.22 -3.46 -28.27
C PHE A 283 -1.36 -4.88 -28.85
N ASP A 284 -0.28 -5.39 -29.46
CA ASP A 284 -0.21 -6.78 -29.96
C ASP A 284 0.66 -7.73 -29.11
N GLY A 285 1.10 -7.30 -27.92
CA GLY A 285 1.81 -8.15 -26.96
C GLY A 285 0.88 -9.00 -26.09
N LEU A 286 1.40 -9.63 -25.04
CA LEU A 286 0.62 -10.52 -24.17
C LEU A 286 -0.31 -9.76 -23.22
N ALA A 287 -1.61 -10.05 -23.25
CA ALA A 287 -2.54 -9.63 -22.20
C ALA A 287 -2.67 -10.77 -21.17
N ILE A 288 -2.32 -10.49 -19.92
CA ILE A 288 -2.35 -11.44 -18.81
C ILE A 288 -3.44 -10.99 -17.83
N SER A 289 -4.36 -11.89 -17.46
CA SER A 289 -5.40 -11.57 -16.48
C SER A 289 -4.82 -11.37 -15.08
N GLU A 290 -5.55 -10.65 -14.24
CA GLU A 290 -5.43 -10.74 -12.79
C GLU A 290 -5.56 -12.19 -12.31
N CYS A 291 -5.05 -12.49 -11.12
CA CYS A 291 -5.26 -13.77 -10.47
C CYS A 291 -6.77 -14.06 -10.32
N LEU A 292 -7.27 -15.11 -10.97
CA LEU A 292 -8.70 -15.45 -10.91
C LEU A 292 -9.09 -16.16 -9.60
N GLU A 293 -8.13 -16.45 -8.73
CA GLU A 293 -8.40 -16.88 -7.35
C GLU A 293 -8.94 -15.75 -6.46
N LEU A 294 -9.02 -14.52 -6.97
CA LEU A 294 -9.67 -13.40 -6.29
C LEU A 294 -11.06 -13.82 -5.82
N GLU A 295 -11.34 -13.71 -4.52
CA GLU A 295 -12.57 -14.24 -3.95
C GLU A 295 -13.82 -13.63 -4.60
N ALA A 296 -13.84 -12.31 -4.79
CA ALA A 296 -14.94 -11.62 -5.45
C ALA A 296 -15.21 -12.16 -6.86
N LEU A 297 -14.19 -12.70 -7.55
CA LEU A 297 -14.34 -13.33 -8.85
C LEU A 297 -14.80 -14.77 -8.70
N CYS A 298 -14.09 -15.55 -7.88
CA CYS A 298 -14.36 -16.98 -7.69
C CYS A 298 -15.75 -17.24 -7.10
N LYS A 299 -16.22 -16.45 -6.13
CA LYS A 299 -17.54 -16.62 -5.50
C LYS A 299 -18.69 -16.15 -6.39
N ASN A 300 -18.51 -15.07 -7.17
CA ASN A 300 -19.60 -14.49 -7.95
C ASN A 300 -19.74 -15.11 -9.35
N ILE A 301 -18.63 -15.46 -10.01
CA ILE A 301 -18.62 -15.94 -11.40
C ILE A 301 -18.32 -17.44 -11.45
N GLY A 302 -17.50 -17.94 -10.52
CA GLY A 302 -16.90 -19.27 -10.62
C GLY A 302 -15.65 -19.25 -11.49
N LEU A 303 -14.66 -20.06 -11.12
CA LEU A 303 -13.33 -20.00 -11.74
C LEU A 303 -13.36 -20.43 -13.21
N GLY A 304 -13.95 -21.59 -13.53
CA GLY A 304 -14.03 -22.06 -14.92
C GLY A 304 -14.74 -21.08 -15.86
N GLN A 305 -15.81 -20.44 -15.39
CA GLN A 305 -16.51 -19.40 -16.16
C GLN A 305 -15.66 -18.12 -16.28
N GLY A 306 -14.98 -17.70 -15.22
CA GLY A 306 -14.05 -16.57 -15.25
C GLY A 306 -12.92 -16.76 -16.27
N VAL A 307 -12.36 -17.97 -16.36
CA VAL A 307 -11.33 -18.34 -17.34
C VAL A 307 -11.87 -18.22 -18.77
N ALA A 308 -13.05 -18.77 -19.03
CA ALA A 308 -13.70 -18.66 -20.34
C ALA A 308 -14.00 -17.20 -20.71
N LEU A 309 -14.48 -16.39 -19.75
CA LEU A 309 -14.73 -14.97 -19.98
C LEU A 309 -13.42 -14.20 -20.27
N SER A 310 -12.34 -14.46 -19.52
CA SER A 310 -11.08 -13.73 -19.73
C SER A 310 -10.49 -13.99 -21.12
N ILE A 311 -10.41 -15.26 -21.54
CA ILE A 311 -9.80 -15.60 -22.83
C ILE A 311 -10.75 -15.34 -24.00
N LEU A 312 -11.99 -15.85 -23.93
CA LEU A 312 -12.89 -15.87 -25.10
C LEU A 312 -13.62 -14.53 -25.27
N TYR A 313 -14.13 -13.99 -24.16
CA TYR A 313 -14.98 -12.81 -24.18
C TYR A 313 -14.15 -11.52 -24.10
N ALA A 314 -13.24 -11.41 -23.13
CA ALA A 314 -12.40 -10.22 -22.96
C ALA A 314 -11.22 -10.20 -23.94
N GLY A 315 -10.59 -11.34 -24.24
CA GLY A 315 -9.45 -11.40 -25.16
C GLY A 315 -8.08 -11.26 -24.48
N CYS A 316 -7.98 -11.68 -23.22
CA CYS A 316 -6.70 -12.01 -22.60
C CYS A 316 -6.06 -13.21 -23.32
N ASP A 317 -4.73 -13.31 -23.28
CA ASP A 317 -4.00 -14.43 -23.89
C ASP A 317 -3.65 -15.49 -22.83
N ILE A 318 -3.37 -15.08 -21.58
CA ILE A 318 -3.00 -15.96 -20.46
C ILE A 318 -3.86 -15.63 -19.24
N VAL A 319 -4.32 -16.66 -18.53
CA VAL A 319 -4.94 -16.52 -17.20
C VAL A 319 -3.93 -16.82 -16.10
N MET A 320 -4.05 -16.13 -14.97
CA MET A 320 -3.18 -16.32 -13.80
C MET A 320 -3.93 -17.01 -12.66
N ILE A 321 -3.36 -18.10 -12.13
CA ILE A 321 -3.88 -18.86 -10.98
C ILE A 321 -2.71 -19.17 -10.02
N CYS A 322 -2.55 -18.33 -9.00
CA CYS A 322 -1.30 -18.21 -8.26
C CYS A 322 -1.03 -19.30 -7.23
N ASN A 323 -2.00 -20.07 -6.76
CA ASN A 323 -1.80 -20.92 -5.58
C ASN A 323 -2.45 -22.30 -5.66
N ASP A 324 -3.78 -22.36 -5.76
CA ASP A 324 -4.51 -23.59 -5.48
C ASP A 324 -4.47 -24.56 -6.67
N PHE A 325 -3.96 -25.77 -6.44
CA PHE A 325 -3.85 -26.77 -7.50
C PHE A 325 -5.21 -27.20 -8.06
N SER A 326 -6.25 -27.28 -7.25
CA SER A 326 -7.60 -27.65 -7.71
C SER A 326 -8.16 -26.60 -8.66
N TYR A 327 -7.95 -25.31 -8.34
CA TYR A 327 -8.31 -24.19 -9.22
C TYR A 327 -7.51 -24.20 -10.52
N GLN A 328 -6.22 -24.52 -10.48
CA GLN A 328 -5.42 -24.67 -11.69
C GLN A 328 -5.96 -25.77 -12.60
N ILE A 329 -6.34 -26.92 -12.04
CA ILE A 329 -6.94 -28.02 -12.82
C ILE A 329 -8.30 -27.63 -13.40
N GLU A 330 -9.15 -26.95 -12.61
CA GLU A 330 -10.42 -26.44 -13.10
C GLU A 330 -10.24 -25.47 -14.28
N ALA A 331 -9.28 -24.55 -14.17
CA ALA A 331 -8.95 -23.60 -15.24
C ALA A 331 -8.48 -24.31 -16.52
N LEU A 332 -7.56 -25.27 -16.40
CA LEU A 332 -7.07 -26.07 -17.53
C LEU A 332 -8.18 -26.90 -18.18
N SER A 333 -9.07 -27.49 -17.37
CA SER A 333 -10.24 -28.23 -17.86
C SER A 333 -11.20 -27.32 -18.63
N ALA A 334 -11.47 -26.12 -18.11
CA ALA A 334 -12.31 -25.14 -18.79
C ALA A 334 -11.71 -24.68 -20.13
N LEU A 335 -10.41 -24.41 -20.18
CA LEU A 335 -9.69 -24.07 -21.42
C LEU A 335 -9.74 -25.22 -22.43
N HIS A 336 -9.52 -26.46 -21.97
CA HIS A 336 -9.57 -27.64 -22.81
C HIS A 336 -10.95 -27.83 -23.44
N GLN A 337 -12.01 -27.76 -22.64
CA GLN A 337 -13.39 -27.85 -23.13
C GLN A 337 -13.70 -26.75 -24.14
N ALA A 338 -13.31 -25.50 -23.84
CA ALA A 338 -13.49 -24.38 -24.75
C ALA A 338 -12.76 -24.58 -26.08
N TYR A 339 -11.51 -25.04 -26.06
CA TYR A 339 -10.72 -25.29 -27.25
C TYR A 339 -11.31 -26.42 -28.11
N VAL A 340 -11.64 -27.56 -27.49
CA VAL A 340 -12.19 -28.74 -28.18
C VAL A 340 -13.57 -28.46 -28.78
N SER A 341 -14.38 -27.60 -28.15
CA SER A 341 -15.67 -27.19 -28.70
C SER A 341 -15.56 -26.54 -30.07
N GLY A 342 -14.38 -26.01 -30.44
CA GLY A 342 -14.11 -25.37 -31.72
C GLY A 342 -14.76 -23.98 -31.88
N ASN A 343 -15.57 -23.56 -30.92
CA ASN A 343 -16.07 -22.20 -30.83
C ASN A 343 -14.90 -21.31 -30.37
N HIS A 344 -14.60 -20.24 -31.10
CA HIS A 344 -13.49 -19.29 -30.81
C HIS A 344 -12.07 -19.72 -31.24
N LYS A 345 -11.92 -20.59 -32.25
CA LYS A 345 -10.60 -20.94 -32.84
C LYS A 345 -9.69 -19.75 -33.12
N ARG A 346 -10.26 -18.63 -33.58
CA ARG A 346 -9.51 -17.39 -33.86
C ARG A 346 -8.88 -16.81 -32.59
N SER A 347 -9.63 -16.70 -31.50
CA SER A 347 -9.13 -16.16 -30.23
C SER A 347 -7.96 -16.97 -29.70
N PHE A 348 -8.09 -18.31 -29.70
CA PHE A 348 -7.01 -19.21 -29.30
C PHE A 348 -5.78 -19.07 -30.21
N SER A 349 -5.96 -19.04 -31.53
CA SER A 349 -4.86 -18.90 -32.48
C SER A 349 -4.10 -17.58 -32.30
N GLU A 350 -4.81 -16.48 -32.09
CA GLU A 350 -4.21 -15.17 -31.84
C GLU A 350 -3.45 -15.14 -30.50
N ALA A 351 -4.03 -15.70 -29.43
CA ALA A 351 -3.37 -15.81 -28.13
C ALA A 351 -2.09 -16.64 -28.21
N ILE A 352 -2.15 -17.83 -28.79
CA ILE A 352 -1.00 -18.73 -28.92
C ILE A 352 0.09 -18.13 -29.79
N ARG A 353 -0.25 -17.39 -30.86
CA ARG A 353 0.74 -16.64 -31.65
C ARG A 353 1.52 -15.66 -30.78
N ARG A 354 0.84 -14.90 -29.92
CA ARG A 354 1.50 -13.94 -29.02
C ARG A 354 2.32 -14.63 -27.93
N ILE A 355 1.82 -15.74 -27.38
CA ILE A 355 2.53 -16.55 -26.39
C ILE A 355 3.83 -17.09 -27.00
N ASN A 356 3.75 -17.75 -28.15
CA ASN A 356 4.93 -18.27 -28.83
C ASN A 356 5.90 -17.14 -29.24
N HIS A 357 5.40 -15.97 -29.60
CA HIS A 357 6.26 -14.82 -29.88
C HIS A 357 7.12 -14.42 -28.68
N VAL A 358 6.56 -14.43 -27.46
CA VAL A 358 7.34 -14.14 -26.24
C VAL A 358 8.24 -15.32 -25.86
N LEU A 359 7.73 -16.54 -25.89
CA LEU A 359 8.49 -17.75 -25.54
C LEU A 359 9.69 -17.96 -26.47
N SER A 360 9.57 -17.66 -27.76
CA SER A 360 10.65 -17.79 -28.76
C SER A 360 11.85 -16.86 -28.52
N LYS A 361 11.69 -15.82 -27.69
CA LYS A 361 12.78 -14.93 -27.28
C LYS A 361 13.57 -15.48 -26.09
N LEU A 362 13.07 -16.52 -25.43
CA LEU A 362 13.71 -17.13 -24.27
C LEU A 362 14.81 -18.10 -24.72
N THR A 363 15.85 -18.25 -23.89
CA THR A 363 17.01 -19.09 -24.21
C THR A 363 17.38 -19.99 -23.04
N TRP A 364 17.74 -21.23 -23.36
CA TRP A 364 18.55 -22.11 -22.50
C TRP A 364 20.04 -21.74 -22.63
N PRO A 365 20.91 -21.88 -21.60
CA PRO A 365 20.68 -22.14 -20.18
C PRO A 365 20.55 -20.84 -19.35
N ILE A 366 20.32 -20.97 -18.04
CA ILE A 366 20.26 -19.83 -17.11
C ILE A 366 21.63 -19.11 -17.03
N PRO A 367 21.68 -17.77 -17.17
CA PRO A 367 22.92 -17.00 -17.04
C PRO A 367 23.63 -17.23 -15.70
N HIS A 368 24.95 -17.05 -15.64
CA HIS A 368 25.70 -17.15 -14.36
C HIS A 368 25.36 -16.00 -13.41
N LEU A 369 25.49 -16.26 -12.10
CA LEU A 369 25.38 -15.22 -11.07
C LEU A 369 26.43 -14.13 -11.28
N LEU A 370 26.07 -12.91 -10.91
CA LEU A 370 26.95 -11.77 -11.04
C LEU A 370 28.17 -11.86 -10.10
N SER A 371 29.29 -11.30 -10.56
CA SER A 371 30.50 -11.20 -9.74
C SER A 371 30.30 -10.26 -8.55
N ARG A 372 31.05 -10.47 -7.46
CA ARG A 372 31.06 -9.56 -6.29
C ARG A 372 31.37 -8.10 -6.67
N LYS A 373 32.22 -7.89 -7.67
CA LYS A 373 32.54 -6.56 -8.19
C LYS A 373 31.29 -5.88 -8.77
N MET A 374 30.47 -6.62 -9.50
CA MET A 374 29.23 -6.08 -10.07
C MET A 374 28.19 -5.79 -8.99
N MET A 375 28.03 -6.69 -8.01
CA MET A 375 27.14 -6.45 -6.87
C MET A 375 27.55 -5.21 -6.07
N SER A 376 28.86 -4.97 -5.88
CA SER A 376 29.35 -3.76 -5.24
C SER A 376 28.98 -2.49 -6.03
N ILE A 377 29.04 -2.51 -7.37
CA ILE A 377 28.62 -1.39 -8.22
C ILE A 377 27.12 -1.12 -8.06
N HIS A 378 26.31 -2.17 -8.04
CA HIS A 378 24.86 -2.06 -7.84
C HIS A 378 24.53 -1.53 -6.43
N HIS A 379 25.26 -1.96 -5.40
CA HIS A 379 25.09 -1.43 -4.05
C HIS A 379 25.44 0.07 -3.96
N THR A 380 26.53 0.52 -4.60
CA THR A 380 26.84 1.95 -4.69
C THR A 380 25.74 2.73 -5.42
N LEU A 381 25.19 2.16 -6.50
CA LEU A 381 24.06 2.75 -7.22
C LEU A 381 22.81 2.85 -6.33
N SER A 382 22.53 1.83 -5.53
CA SER A 382 21.42 1.82 -4.57
C SER A 382 21.57 2.92 -3.53
N VAL A 383 22.74 3.03 -2.88
CA VAL A 383 23.03 4.11 -1.92
C VAL A 383 22.82 5.48 -2.57
N GLN A 384 23.35 5.68 -3.78
CA GLN A 384 23.15 6.94 -4.51
C GLN A 384 21.66 7.22 -4.80
N ALA A 385 20.89 6.19 -5.14
CA ALA A 385 19.46 6.32 -5.41
C ALA A 385 18.67 6.68 -4.15
N TYR A 386 18.94 6.02 -3.02
CA TYR A 386 18.31 6.36 -1.73
C TYR A 386 18.67 7.76 -1.25
N GLN A 387 19.93 8.16 -1.33
CA GLN A 387 20.36 9.51 -0.95
C GLN A 387 19.65 10.60 -1.77
N LYS A 388 19.45 10.35 -3.07
CA LYS A 388 18.75 11.28 -3.96
C LYS A 388 17.23 11.20 -3.87
N SER A 389 16.65 10.13 -3.31
CA SER A 389 15.20 10.01 -3.16
C SER A 389 14.69 10.75 -1.92
N ILE A 390 15.48 10.82 -0.85
CA ILE A 390 15.06 11.49 0.39
C ILE A 390 14.68 12.94 0.08
N THR A 391 13.48 13.32 0.51
CA THR A 391 12.89 14.63 0.24
C THR A 391 12.63 15.35 1.55
N LEU A 392 13.36 16.43 1.81
CA LEU A 392 12.99 17.40 2.85
C LEU A 392 11.88 18.28 2.30
N VAL A 393 10.65 18.02 2.71
CA VAL A 393 9.47 18.75 2.22
C VAL A 393 9.48 20.18 2.75
N ARG A 394 9.84 20.34 4.03
CA ARG A 394 10.01 21.63 4.70
C ARG A 394 10.79 21.46 6.00
N ASP A 395 11.42 22.55 6.42
CA ASP A 395 12.07 22.69 7.72
C ASP A 395 11.82 24.10 8.26
N ASP A 396 10.55 24.42 8.54
CA ASP A 396 10.12 25.76 8.95
C ASP A 396 10.70 26.18 10.32
N GLN A 397 11.28 25.24 11.07
CA GLN A 397 11.91 25.44 12.38
C GLN A 397 13.43 25.43 12.35
N GLU A 398 14.02 25.18 11.18
CA GLU A 398 15.45 24.88 11.09
C GLU A 398 15.85 23.79 12.10
N ALA A 399 15.07 22.71 12.20
CA ALA A 399 15.35 21.63 13.14
C ALA A 399 16.59 20.81 12.73
N ILE A 400 17.02 20.90 11.48
CA ILE A 400 18.15 20.14 10.92
C ILE A 400 19.33 21.11 10.64
N PRO A 401 20.54 20.93 11.19
CA PRO A 401 20.97 19.73 11.90
C PRO A 401 20.54 19.72 13.37
N ILE A 402 20.23 18.52 13.90
CA ILE A 402 19.75 18.33 15.27
C ILE A 402 20.82 18.61 16.33
N SER A 403 22.10 18.56 15.95
CA SER A 403 23.24 18.84 16.83
C SER A 403 23.24 20.26 17.39
N ARG A 404 22.55 21.21 16.74
CA ARG A 404 22.39 22.59 17.22
C ARG A 404 21.65 22.69 18.56
N TYR A 405 20.89 21.66 18.93
CA TYR A 405 20.10 21.60 20.16
C TYR A 405 20.84 20.90 21.31
N PHE A 406 22.05 20.38 21.07
CA PHE A 406 22.82 19.68 22.09
C PHE A 406 23.69 20.66 22.87
N VAL A 407 23.64 20.54 24.20
CA VAL A 407 24.46 21.33 25.12
C VAL A 407 25.48 20.40 25.77
N PRO A 408 26.80 20.63 25.62
CA PRO A 408 27.83 19.67 26.03
C PRO A 408 27.74 19.19 27.49
N GLU A 409 27.32 20.06 28.41
CA GLU A 409 27.26 19.79 29.85
C GLU A 409 25.91 19.25 30.33
N GLU A 410 24.91 19.15 29.44
CA GLU A 410 23.57 18.66 29.77
C GLU A 410 23.32 17.26 29.20
N GLU A 411 22.30 16.59 29.73
CA GLU A 411 21.79 15.36 29.15
C GLU A 411 20.98 15.69 27.89
N ASN A 412 21.48 15.28 26.72
CA ASN A 412 20.83 15.53 25.43
C ASN A 412 20.12 14.28 24.93
N ASN A 413 18.87 14.11 25.36
CA ASN A 413 18.03 13.01 24.91
C ASN A 413 17.36 13.31 23.56
N VAL A 414 17.49 12.41 22.60
CA VAL A 414 16.78 12.40 21.31
C VAL A 414 15.75 11.29 21.36
N LEU A 415 14.46 11.63 21.32
CA LEU A 415 13.39 10.64 21.33
C LEU A 415 12.99 10.26 19.90
N VAL A 416 13.05 8.97 19.60
CA VAL A 416 12.50 8.35 18.41
C VAL A 416 11.18 7.68 18.77
N LEU A 417 10.10 8.10 18.11
CA LEU A 417 8.77 7.52 18.23
C LEU A 417 8.39 6.85 16.91
N THR A 418 8.17 5.54 16.94
CA THR A 418 7.81 4.77 15.74
C THR A 418 6.43 4.15 15.86
N PRO A 419 5.63 4.11 14.79
CA PRO A 419 4.34 3.46 14.86
C PRO A 419 4.57 1.97 15.05
N LEU A 420 3.82 1.34 15.94
CA LEU A 420 3.67 -0.11 15.90
C LEU A 420 2.77 -0.40 14.71
N LEU A 421 3.40 -0.62 13.57
CA LEU A 421 2.71 -1.01 12.37
C LEU A 421 2.11 -2.40 12.61
N THR A 422 0.80 -2.50 12.47
CA THR A 422 0.15 -3.80 12.29
C THR A 422 0.42 -4.19 10.85
N GLU A 423 1.10 -5.32 10.65
CA GLU A 423 1.50 -5.85 9.34
C GLU A 423 0.55 -5.45 8.21
N ILE A 424 0.99 -4.49 7.37
CA ILE A 424 0.44 -4.36 6.01
C ILE A 424 1.06 -5.51 5.24
N ASP A 425 0.53 -6.70 5.47
CA ASP A 425 0.82 -7.81 4.61
C ASP A 425 0.30 -7.38 3.23
N HIS A 426 1.19 -7.09 2.29
CA HIS A 426 0.78 -6.83 0.91
C HIS A 426 0.09 -8.08 0.31
N ALA A 427 0.21 -9.24 0.97
CA ALA A 427 -0.64 -10.40 0.72
C ALA A 427 -2.02 -10.32 1.41
N LYS A 428 -2.27 -9.49 2.43
CA LYS A 428 -3.59 -9.26 3.06
C LYS A 428 -4.42 -8.16 2.38
N ASP A 429 -3.90 -7.40 1.43
CA ASP A 429 -4.79 -6.72 0.46
C ASP A 429 -5.45 -7.75 -0.50
N HIS A 430 -4.99 -9.01 -0.46
CA HIS A 430 -5.83 -10.19 -0.70
C HIS A 430 -6.34 -10.72 0.64
N LYS A 431 -7.31 -10.02 1.23
CA LYS A 431 -7.93 -10.43 2.49
C LYS A 431 -8.90 -11.60 2.26
N PHE A 432 -8.43 -12.70 1.71
CA PHE A 432 -9.25 -13.91 1.54
C PHE A 432 -8.47 -15.19 1.92
N ASP A 433 -8.82 -15.64 3.12
CA ASP A 433 -8.63 -16.91 3.83
C ASP A 433 -7.26 -17.38 4.37
N GLY A 434 -7.19 -17.39 5.71
CA GLY A 434 -7.27 -18.65 6.47
C GLY A 434 -6.00 -19.50 6.63
N VAL A 435 -4.90 -19.16 5.98
CA VAL A 435 -3.66 -19.94 6.10
C VAL A 435 -2.61 -19.16 6.89
N LYS A 436 -2.28 -19.66 8.09
CA LYS A 436 -1.08 -19.23 8.83
C LYS A 436 0.17 -19.70 8.07
N GLY A 437 0.54 -18.96 7.03
CA GLY A 437 1.84 -19.10 6.38
C GLY A 437 2.93 -18.68 7.34
N SER A 438 3.78 -19.62 7.74
CA SER A 438 5.07 -19.33 8.39
C SER A 438 6.04 -18.74 7.33
N GLY A 439 5.71 -17.57 6.80
CA GLY A 439 6.58 -16.80 5.92
C GLY A 439 7.63 -16.08 6.76
N THR A 440 8.91 -16.30 6.48
CA THR A 440 10.00 -15.44 6.97
C THR A 440 9.75 -14.02 6.48
N LYS A 441 9.49 -13.10 7.42
CA LYS A 441 9.19 -11.69 7.18
C LYS A 441 10.40 -11.03 6.52
N LEU A 442 10.21 -10.36 5.38
CA LEU A 442 11.30 -9.65 4.70
C LEU A 442 11.84 -8.49 5.56
N PHE A 443 10.95 -7.84 6.33
CA PHE A 443 11.28 -6.75 7.24
C PHE A 443 10.36 -6.81 8.48
N PRO A 444 10.79 -7.38 9.61
CA PRO A 444 10.05 -7.19 10.86
C PRO A 444 10.13 -5.69 11.21
N GLU A 445 9.03 -4.95 11.08
CA GLU A 445 9.00 -3.47 11.13
C GLU A 445 9.69 -2.90 12.38
N GLU A 446 9.51 -3.54 13.54
CA GLU A 446 10.18 -3.16 14.79
C GLU A 446 11.71 -3.32 14.71
N THR A 447 12.22 -4.32 14.01
CA THR A 447 13.68 -4.52 13.85
C THR A 447 14.31 -3.46 12.98
N VAL A 448 13.63 -3.00 11.92
CA VAL A 448 14.15 -1.95 11.04
C VAL A 448 14.20 -0.61 11.77
N PHE A 449 13.16 -0.27 12.51
CA PHE A 449 13.15 0.94 13.33
C PHE A 449 14.16 0.89 14.47
N ARG A 450 14.35 -0.28 15.11
CA ARG A 450 15.39 -0.45 16.13
C ARG A 450 16.79 -0.29 15.54
N SER A 451 17.05 -0.87 14.37
CA SER A 451 18.32 -0.70 13.65
C SER A 451 18.57 0.79 13.31
N PHE A 452 17.53 1.52 12.93
CA PHE A 452 17.63 2.98 12.76
C PHE A 452 18.00 3.67 14.08
N GLY A 453 17.34 3.35 15.20
CA GLY A 453 17.67 3.91 16.51
C GLY A 453 19.12 3.65 16.93
N GLU A 454 19.62 2.43 16.71
CA GLU A 454 21.03 2.06 16.93
C GLU A 454 21.99 2.82 16.01
N SER A 455 21.65 2.96 14.73
CA SER A 455 22.43 3.73 13.75
C SER A 455 22.50 5.21 14.14
N LEU A 456 21.38 5.79 14.57
CA LEU A 456 21.32 7.18 15.05
C LEU A 456 22.15 7.38 16.33
N ALA A 457 22.11 6.43 17.26
CA ALA A 457 22.86 6.50 18.52
C ALA A 457 24.38 6.45 18.29
N ASN A 458 24.82 5.73 17.26
CA ASN A 458 26.24 5.54 16.95
C ASN A 458 26.76 6.51 15.87
N TYR A 459 25.94 7.44 15.38
CA TYR A 459 26.28 8.25 14.21
C TYR A 459 27.45 9.21 14.46
N ASP A 460 27.43 9.99 15.55
CA ASP A 460 28.54 10.87 15.92
C ASP A 460 28.90 10.73 17.41
N SER A 461 29.81 9.81 17.70
CA SER A 461 30.30 9.51 19.05
C SER A 461 31.07 10.66 19.72
N ARG A 462 31.35 11.76 19.01
CA ARG A 462 32.01 12.95 19.57
C ARG A 462 31.01 13.86 20.30
N LEU A 463 29.72 13.73 20.01
CA LEU A 463 28.65 14.53 20.60
C LEU A 463 28.07 13.81 21.82
N ASN A 464 27.77 14.57 22.87
CA ASN A 464 27.13 14.05 24.09
C ASN A 464 25.61 13.97 23.90
N TYR A 465 25.07 12.85 23.40
CA TYR A 465 23.62 12.62 23.29
C TYR A 465 23.25 11.14 23.46
N THR A 466 22.00 10.90 23.84
CA THR A 466 21.43 9.56 23.99
C THR A 466 20.17 9.44 23.14
N VAL A 467 20.01 8.31 22.45
CA VAL A 467 18.77 8.02 21.70
C VAL A 467 17.84 7.17 22.57
N LEU A 468 16.65 7.71 22.81
CA LEU A 468 15.54 6.99 23.45
C LEU A 468 14.60 6.53 22.33
N HIS A 469 14.19 5.25 22.33
CA HIS A 469 13.30 4.72 21.29
C HIS A 469 12.12 3.99 21.92
N THR A 470 10.90 4.35 21.53
CA THR A 470 9.67 3.63 21.90
C THR A 470 8.64 3.67 20.77
N SER A 471 7.73 2.70 20.79
CA SER A 471 6.65 2.59 19.81
C SER A 471 5.34 3.20 20.31
N TYR A 472 4.53 3.75 19.42
CA TYR A 472 3.17 4.21 19.74
C TYR A 472 2.11 3.44 18.93
N THR A 473 0.87 3.41 19.40
CA THR A 473 -0.23 2.63 18.78
C THR A 473 -1.50 3.47 18.60
N ALA A 474 -2.56 2.85 18.08
CA ALA A 474 -3.89 3.45 17.99
C ALA A 474 -4.49 3.83 19.36
N ASN A 475 -3.96 3.30 20.47
CA ASN A 475 -4.34 3.70 21.82
C ASN A 475 -3.79 5.08 22.22
N GLY A 476 -3.00 5.71 21.35
CA GLY A 476 -2.41 7.03 21.58
C GLY A 476 -1.15 6.98 22.43
N LEU A 477 -0.82 8.12 23.05
CA LEU A 477 0.32 8.25 23.95
C LEU A 477 -0.07 7.91 25.39
N THR A 478 0.91 7.44 26.15
CA THR A 478 0.78 7.11 27.58
C THR A 478 1.53 8.16 28.39
N SER A 479 1.32 8.20 29.71
CA SER A 479 2.09 9.09 30.59
C SER A 479 3.61 8.84 30.51
N ALA A 480 4.03 7.61 30.20
CA ALA A 480 5.45 7.31 29.96
C ALA A 480 5.96 7.98 28.67
N HIS A 481 5.15 7.97 27.60
CA HIS A 481 5.48 8.71 26.37
C HIS A 481 5.59 10.21 26.62
N GLU A 482 4.65 10.78 27.38
CA GLU A 482 4.66 12.20 27.74
C GLU A 482 5.91 12.58 28.55
N ALA A 483 6.29 11.76 29.53
CA ALA A 483 7.50 11.96 30.32
C ALA A 483 8.78 11.91 29.45
N LEU A 484 8.85 10.99 28.49
CA LEU A 484 9.96 10.91 27.53
C LEU A 484 10.01 12.12 26.61
N ILE A 485 8.86 12.61 26.13
CA ILE A 485 8.78 13.83 25.33
C ILE A 485 9.25 15.03 26.16
N ASP A 486 8.87 15.12 27.44
CA ASP A 486 9.27 16.22 28.33
C ASP A 486 10.76 16.16 28.73
N SER A 487 11.37 14.98 28.83
CA SER A 487 12.81 14.85 29.11
C SER A 487 13.72 15.01 27.89
N SER A 488 13.17 14.95 26.67
CA SER A 488 13.95 14.97 25.43
C SER A 488 14.18 16.38 24.88
N LYS A 489 15.32 16.60 24.24
CA LYS A 489 15.69 17.84 23.54
C LYS A 489 15.11 17.88 22.12
N VAL A 490 15.12 16.74 21.43
CA VAL A 490 14.65 16.60 20.05
C VAL A 490 13.68 15.43 19.95
N ILE A 491 12.58 15.61 19.22
CA ILE A 491 11.59 14.56 18.98
C ILE A 491 11.58 14.20 17.48
N ILE A 492 11.77 12.93 17.17
CA ILE A 492 11.66 12.36 15.83
C ILE A 492 10.47 11.41 15.82
N LEU A 493 9.45 11.75 15.06
CA LEU A 493 8.24 10.95 14.91
C LEU A 493 8.20 10.31 13.53
N PHE A 494 8.24 8.99 13.47
CA PHE A 494 7.99 8.23 12.25
C PHE A 494 6.50 8.08 12.03
N CYS A 495 6.06 8.13 10.78
CA CYS A 495 4.70 7.82 10.36
C CYS A 495 4.72 6.97 9.10
N ALA A 496 3.79 6.03 8.99
CA ALA A 496 3.59 5.24 7.77
C ALA A 496 2.10 5.20 7.43
N GLU A 497 1.75 5.72 6.25
CA GLU A 497 0.38 5.83 5.75
C GLU A 497 -0.58 6.45 6.77
N ALA A 498 -0.21 7.57 7.39
CA ALA A 498 -1.01 8.25 8.41
C ALA A 498 -2.37 8.72 7.87
N SER A 499 -2.49 8.98 6.56
CA SER A 499 -3.79 9.23 5.91
C SER A 499 -4.74 8.04 5.96
N ARG A 500 -4.22 6.80 5.96
CA ARG A 500 -5.00 5.57 6.17
C ARG A 500 -5.16 5.25 7.66
N ASN A 501 -4.13 5.57 8.43
CA ASN A 501 -4.06 5.34 9.86
C ASN A 501 -4.20 6.68 10.63
N MET A 502 -5.39 7.29 10.54
CA MET A 502 -5.61 8.67 11.02
C MET A 502 -5.26 8.90 12.50
N PHE A 503 -5.17 7.85 13.32
CA PHE A 503 -4.67 7.96 14.69
C PHE A 503 -3.25 8.54 14.74
N GLN A 504 -2.40 8.24 13.74
CA GLN A 504 -1.02 8.77 13.66
C GLN A 504 -1.03 10.30 13.47
N ILE A 505 -2.00 10.84 12.71
CA ILE A 505 -2.20 12.30 12.59
C ILE A 505 -2.59 12.90 13.95
N GLY A 506 -3.46 12.21 14.69
CA GLY A 506 -3.85 12.60 16.06
C GLY A 506 -2.66 12.62 17.03
N VAL A 507 -1.84 11.56 17.01
CA VAL A 507 -0.60 11.46 17.80
C VAL A 507 0.37 12.57 17.43
N ALA A 508 0.63 12.79 16.14
CA ALA A 508 1.50 13.86 15.67
C ALA A 508 1.04 15.24 16.15
N LYS A 509 -0.27 15.52 16.07
CA LYS A 509 -0.86 16.75 16.58
C LYS A 509 -0.67 16.89 18.09
N TYR A 510 -0.85 15.81 18.84
CA TYR A 510 -0.69 15.84 20.29
C TYR A 510 0.77 16.10 20.69
N ILE A 511 1.74 15.44 20.05
CA ILE A 511 3.17 15.70 20.26
C ILE A 511 3.53 17.13 19.90
N SER A 512 3.01 17.64 18.79
CA SER A 512 3.22 19.03 18.37
C SER A 512 2.76 20.04 19.44
N LEU A 513 1.62 19.77 20.10
CA LEU A 513 1.14 20.57 21.23
C LEU A 513 2.07 20.48 22.45
N LEU A 514 2.53 19.27 22.82
CA LEU A 514 3.48 19.06 23.91
C LEU A 514 4.83 19.75 23.66
N CYS A 515 5.22 19.89 22.40
CA CYS A 515 6.43 20.61 21.98
C CYS A 515 6.27 22.15 21.98
N GLY A 516 5.09 22.69 22.31
CA GLY A 516 4.81 24.13 22.38
C GLY A 516 3.78 24.66 21.39
N GLY A 517 3.25 23.80 20.49
CA GLY A 517 2.28 24.15 19.46
C GLY A 517 2.76 25.16 18.40
N TYR A 518 1.97 25.33 17.33
CA TYR A 518 2.25 26.30 16.26
C TYR A 518 1.79 27.73 16.63
N ARG A 519 2.16 28.25 17.81
CA ARG A 519 1.85 29.64 18.16
C ARG A 519 3.04 30.55 17.86
N LYS A 520 2.83 31.37 16.83
CA LYS A 520 3.65 32.49 16.36
C LYS A 520 3.74 33.67 17.37
N LEU A 521 3.64 33.40 18.67
CA LEU A 521 3.64 34.44 19.72
C LEU A 521 5.02 34.71 20.32
N ASP A 522 6.02 33.86 20.11
CA ASP A 522 7.45 34.18 20.37
C ASP A 522 8.44 33.31 19.54
N GLY A 523 7.99 32.79 18.39
CA GLY A 523 8.90 32.34 17.32
C GLY A 523 9.39 30.89 17.29
N PHE A 524 9.24 30.05 18.33
CA PHE A 524 9.70 28.65 18.28
C PHE A 524 8.77 27.67 19.01
N LEU A 525 8.67 26.41 18.53
CA LEU A 525 8.35 25.31 19.43
C LEU A 525 9.44 25.28 20.51
N LYS A 526 9.07 25.00 21.76
CA LYS A 526 10.05 24.82 22.84
C LYS A 526 11.04 23.69 22.51
N LYS A 527 10.62 22.73 21.68
CA LYS A 527 11.40 21.57 21.25
C LYS A 527 11.19 21.29 19.76
N PRO A 528 12.25 21.04 18.97
CA PRO A 528 12.11 20.62 17.58
C PRO A 528 11.38 19.28 17.46
N LEU A 529 10.37 19.25 16.58
CA LEU A 529 9.64 18.05 16.18
C LEU A 529 9.89 17.79 14.70
N ILE A 530 10.54 16.66 14.40
CA ILE A 530 10.82 16.20 13.04
C ILE A 530 9.89 15.03 12.73
N ILE A 531 9.06 15.17 11.69
CA ILE A 531 8.21 14.08 11.22
C ILE A 531 8.86 13.41 10.01
N VAL A 532 9.03 12.09 10.08
CA VAL A 532 9.58 11.26 9.00
C VAL A 532 8.46 10.36 8.46
N ALA A 533 7.94 10.67 7.28
CA ALA A 533 7.01 9.78 6.58
C ALA A 533 7.78 8.76 5.76
N VAL A 534 7.60 7.48 6.11
CA VAL A 534 8.35 6.40 5.46
C VAL A 534 7.66 5.77 4.27
N THR A 535 6.38 6.04 4.05
CA THR A 535 5.63 5.56 2.88
C THR A 535 4.94 6.73 2.19
N SER A 536 3.74 7.10 2.63
CA SER A 536 2.96 8.19 2.03
C SER A 536 3.59 9.56 2.33
N SER A 537 4.08 10.19 1.27
CA SER A 537 4.74 11.51 1.32
C SER A 537 3.78 12.70 1.36
N TYR A 538 2.47 12.44 1.33
CA TYR A 538 1.43 13.48 1.35
C TYR A 538 0.69 13.54 2.69
N ASP A 539 0.97 12.60 3.59
CA ASP A 539 0.30 12.46 4.88
C ASP A 539 0.26 13.76 5.67
N PHE A 540 1.33 14.55 5.61
CA PHE A 540 1.44 15.83 6.31
C PHE A 540 1.58 17.02 5.37
N LEU A 541 1.44 16.87 4.05
CA LEU A 541 1.69 17.94 3.09
C LEU A 541 0.90 19.22 3.44
N TYR A 542 -0.38 19.09 3.76
CA TYR A 542 -1.27 20.19 4.13
C TYR A 542 -1.30 20.50 5.64
N HIS A 543 -0.59 19.74 6.46
CA HIS A 543 -0.57 19.85 7.93
C HIS A 543 0.64 20.63 8.46
N ARG A 544 0.92 21.82 7.90
CA ARG A 544 2.06 22.67 8.30
C ARG A 544 2.12 22.96 9.80
N GLY A 545 0.96 23.22 10.41
CA GLY A 545 0.87 23.50 11.85
C GLY A 545 1.14 22.30 12.76
N ILE A 546 1.15 21.07 12.22
CA ILE A 546 1.44 19.84 12.96
C ILE A 546 2.89 19.41 12.71
N ALA A 547 3.33 19.50 11.45
CA ALA A 547 4.58 18.96 10.95
C ALA A 547 5.48 20.08 10.39
N PRO A 548 6.07 20.94 11.24
CA PRO A 548 6.87 22.09 10.81
C PRO A 548 8.18 21.66 10.12
N THR A 549 8.78 20.56 10.56
CA THR A 549 9.86 19.87 9.85
C THR A 549 9.36 18.51 9.38
N TYR A 550 9.39 18.29 8.07
CA TYR A 550 8.78 17.11 7.44
C TYR A 550 9.69 16.51 6.36
N LEU A 551 10.06 15.24 6.56
CA LEU A 551 10.95 14.45 5.73
C LEU A 551 10.20 13.25 5.14
N CYS A 552 10.47 12.89 3.90
CA CYS A 552 9.92 11.71 3.24
C CYS A 552 11.02 10.79 2.74
N THR A 553 10.88 9.49 2.98
CA THR A 553 11.82 8.45 2.50
C THR A 553 11.23 7.55 1.42
N PHE A 554 9.88 7.50 1.31
CA PHE A 554 9.12 6.68 0.34
C PHE A 554 9.34 5.15 0.45
N ASP A 555 10.13 4.74 1.43
CA ASP A 555 10.50 3.36 1.73
C ASP A 555 10.92 3.28 3.21
N TYR A 556 10.57 2.19 3.89
CA TYR A 556 10.93 1.90 5.27
C TYR A 556 11.98 0.79 5.40
N THR A 557 12.59 0.33 4.30
CA THR A 557 13.70 -0.63 4.35
C THR A 557 14.91 -0.07 5.11
N GLU A 558 15.77 -0.96 5.63
CA GLU A 558 17.02 -0.56 6.31
C GLU A 558 17.91 0.32 5.41
N SER A 559 17.93 0.04 4.10
CA SER A 559 18.69 0.85 3.12
C SER A 559 18.15 2.27 3.02
N ALA A 560 16.83 2.46 3.09
CA ALA A 560 16.23 3.80 3.12
C ALA A 560 16.57 4.55 4.42
N LEU A 561 16.39 3.90 5.58
CA LEU A 561 16.53 4.55 6.88
C LEU A 561 17.98 4.81 7.28
N SER A 562 18.94 4.01 6.79
CA SER A 562 20.37 4.17 7.10
C SER A 562 20.98 5.51 6.66
N ASN A 563 20.35 6.20 5.71
CA ASN A 563 20.79 7.51 5.23
C ASN A 563 20.21 8.68 6.04
N ILE A 564 19.20 8.43 6.89
CA ILE A 564 18.49 9.49 7.63
C ILE A 564 19.34 10.15 8.71
N PRO A 565 20.19 9.44 9.49
CA PRO A 565 21.11 10.10 10.42
C PRO A 565 21.96 11.17 9.74
N ALA A 566 22.52 10.89 8.55
CA ALA A 566 23.31 11.88 7.82
C ALA A 566 22.52 13.12 7.43
N VAL A 567 21.23 12.98 7.10
CA VAL A 567 20.35 14.14 6.88
C VAL A 567 20.13 14.91 8.18
N LEU A 568 19.81 14.21 9.27
CA LEU A 568 19.54 14.82 10.58
C LEU A 568 20.74 15.59 11.15
N PHE A 569 21.96 15.16 10.87
CA PHE A 569 23.19 15.84 11.27
C PHE A 569 23.72 16.84 10.24
N GLY A 570 23.08 16.96 9.07
CA GLY A 570 23.44 17.91 8.02
C GLY A 570 24.61 17.49 7.12
N ASP A 571 25.10 16.26 7.27
CA ASP A 571 26.18 15.68 6.46
C ASP A 571 25.69 15.22 5.06
N LEU A 572 24.37 15.04 4.91
CA LEU A 572 23.72 14.75 3.63
C LEU A 572 22.62 15.77 3.35
N ASN A 573 22.74 16.49 2.23
CA ASN A 573 21.68 17.38 1.76
C ASN A 573 20.68 16.58 0.89
N PRO A 574 19.42 16.41 1.33
CA PRO A 574 18.42 15.64 0.57
C PRO A 574 18.08 16.32 -0.75
N GLY A 575 18.21 15.58 -1.86
CA GLY A 575 18.01 16.09 -3.22
C GLY A 575 16.64 15.78 -3.82
N GLY A 576 15.81 15.00 -3.14
CA GLY A 576 14.53 14.54 -3.65
C GLY A 576 13.49 15.65 -3.73
N LYS A 577 12.52 15.45 -4.61
CA LYS A 577 11.33 16.31 -4.78
C LYS A 577 10.08 15.48 -4.65
N LEU A 578 9.00 16.06 -4.12
CA LEU A 578 7.71 15.37 -4.10
C LEU A 578 7.21 15.17 -5.54
N PRO A 579 6.99 13.93 -6.00
CA PRO A 579 6.48 13.69 -7.34
C PRO A 579 5.15 14.42 -7.58
N GLY A 580 4.95 15.01 -8.75
CA GLY A 580 3.71 15.76 -9.07
C GLY A 580 3.50 17.08 -8.33
N CYS A 581 4.44 17.55 -7.50
CA CYS A 581 4.39 18.88 -6.90
C CYS A 581 5.44 19.80 -7.56
N ASN A 582 5.01 20.98 -7.99
CA ASN A 582 5.96 22.03 -8.41
C ASN A 582 6.69 22.61 -7.19
N ASP A 583 7.88 23.18 -7.38
CA ASP A 583 8.70 23.76 -6.29
C ASP A 583 7.93 24.80 -5.46
N ALA A 584 6.97 25.52 -6.06
CA ALA A 584 6.07 26.46 -5.37
C ALA A 584 5.05 25.76 -4.46
N VAL A 585 4.49 24.61 -4.88
CA VAL A 585 3.55 23.80 -4.08
C VAL A 585 4.26 23.21 -2.86
N GLN A 586 5.49 22.73 -3.06
CA GLN A 586 6.33 22.22 -1.98
C GLN A 586 6.70 23.33 -0.97
N ARG A 587 7.10 24.52 -1.45
CA ARG A 587 7.52 25.65 -0.60
C ARG A 587 6.38 26.44 0.05
N ASN A 588 5.20 26.52 -0.57
CA ASN A 588 4.08 27.34 -0.08
C ASN A 588 2.92 26.50 0.46
N GLY A 589 2.86 25.19 0.19
CA GLY A 589 1.70 24.35 0.53
C GLY A 589 0.43 24.69 -0.25
N GLU A 590 0.53 25.53 -1.28
CA GLU A 590 -0.54 25.74 -2.25
C GLU A 590 -0.69 24.44 -3.04
N GLY A 591 -1.86 23.81 -3.00
CA GLY A 591 -2.03 22.42 -3.44
C GLY A 591 -1.64 22.15 -4.89
N ILE A 592 -1.63 20.86 -5.26
CA ILE A 592 -1.69 20.46 -6.66
C ILE A 592 -2.81 21.28 -7.30
N PRO A 593 -2.53 22.09 -8.33
CA PRO A 593 -3.54 22.97 -8.87
C PRO A 593 -4.71 22.12 -9.36
N SER A 594 -5.92 22.43 -8.88
CA SER A 594 -7.16 21.80 -9.32
C SER A 594 -7.39 21.89 -10.83
N SER A 595 -6.59 22.67 -11.56
CA SER A 595 -6.57 22.70 -13.02
C SER A 595 -6.12 21.39 -13.66
N SER A 596 -5.28 20.56 -13.01
CA SER A 596 -5.00 19.19 -13.49
C SER A 596 -6.12 18.18 -13.18
N LEU A 597 -7.16 18.61 -12.46
CA LEU A 597 -8.40 17.86 -12.19
C LEU A 597 -9.57 18.31 -13.10
N MET A 598 -9.43 19.39 -13.87
CA MET A 598 -10.48 19.92 -14.75
C MET A 598 -9.93 20.53 -16.04
N GLU A 599 -9.34 19.71 -16.92
CA GLU A 599 -9.30 20.05 -18.35
C GLU A 599 -9.85 18.88 -19.16
N ALA A 600 -11.19 18.76 -19.14
CA ALA A 600 -11.93 18.04 -20.14
C ALA A 600 -13.25 18.79 -20.40
N GLY A 601 -13.30 19.49 -21.53
CA GLY A 601 -14.54 19.84 -22.21
C GLY A 601 -15.27 21.10 -21.73
N ASN A 602 -15.14 22.16 -22.53
CA ASN A 602 -16.11 23.25 -22.61
C ASN A 602 -17.55 22.69 -22.74
N SER A 603 -18.37 22.80 -21.69
CA SER A 603 -19.82 22.81 -21.84
C SER A 603 -20.44 23.65 -20.71
N LYS A 604 -21.31 24.57 -21.12
CA LYS A 604 -21.94 25.63 -20.30
C LYS A 604 -22.84 25.05 -19.20
N ASN A 605 -22.77 25.70 -18.03
CA ASN A 605 -23.81 25.83 -17.00
C ASN A 605 -24.56 24.57 -16.53
N MET A 606 -24.21 24.10 -15.33
CA MET A 606 -25.22 23.74 -14.32
C MET A 606 -24.62 23.85 -12.91
N SER A 607 -25.00 24.92 -12.20
CA SER A 607 -24.63 25.17 -10.81
C SER A 607 -25.52 24.37 -9.85
N LEU A 608 -24.95 23.45 -9.07
CA LEU A 608 -25.64 22.87 -7.92
C LEU A 608 -25.50 23.81 -6.72
N ARG A 609 -26.53 24.65 -6.52
CA ARG A 609 -26.79 25.38 -5.26
C ARG A 609 -27.43 24.41 -4.27
N MET A 610 -26.79 24.15 -3.13
CA MET A 610 -27.48 23.65 -1.94
C MET A 610 -27.79 24.83 -1.02
N ILE A 611 -29.08 24.94 -0.72
CA ILE A 611 -29.77 26.03 -0.03
C ILE A 611 -29.51 25.91 1.47
N LEU A 612 -28.91 26.93 2.07
CA LEU A 612 -28.98 27.19 3.51
C LEU A 612 -30.19 28.10 3.75
N ASN A 613 -31.19 27.61 4.48
CA ASN A 613 -32.27 28.44 5.00
C ASN A 613 -31.72 29.38 6.07
N GLN A 614 -31.70 30.68 5.77
CA GLN A 614 -31.77 31.75 6.75
C GLN A 614 -33.20 32.30 6.72
N ASP A 615 -33.89 32.22 7.86
CA ASP A 615 -35.08 33.03 8.08
C ASP A 615 -34.64 34.43 8.54
N VAL A 616 -35.23 35.41 7.86
CA VAL A 616 -35.09 36.85 8.01
C VAL A 616 -36.06 37.35 9.07
N LEU A 617 -35.62 38.27 9.94
CA LEU A 617 -36.45 39.36 10.46
C LEU A 617 -35.63 40.66 10.51
N PRO A 618 -36.25 41.85 10.38
CA PRO A 618 -35.67 42.96 9.60
C PRO A 618 -35.29 44.20 10.41
N ASP A 619 -34.41 44.99 9.79
CA ASP A 619 -34.19 46.45 9.84
C ASP A 619 -34.48 47.23 11.14
N SER A 620 -33.46 47.96 11.64
CA SER A 620 -33.37 49.43 11.50
C SER A 620 -32.39 50.09 12.50
N LEU A 621 -31.77 51.20 12.03
CA LEU A 621 -31.09 52.30 12.77
C LEU A 621 -29.69 52.00 13.36
N SER A 622 -28.70 52.88 13.44
CA SER A 622 -28.28 54.13 12.78
C SER A 622 -26.98 54.58 13.50
N GLU A 623 -26.00 55.10 12.76
CA GLU A 623 -24.97 56.11 13.12
C GLU A 623 -24.06 56.01 14.38
N ARG A 624 -22.74 56.21 14.13
CA ARG A 624 -21.73 57.03 14.89
C ARG A 624 -21.35 56.56 16.31
N GLU A 625 -20.21 56.80 16.96
CA GLU A 625 -18.99 57.64 16.85
C GLU A 625 -18.00 57.07 17.92
N ILE A 626 -16.69 56.95 17.67
CA ILE A 626 -15.57 57.71 18.26
C ILE A 626 -15.29 57.58 19.79
N ASN A 627 -14.04 57.16 20.09
CA ASN A 627 -13.12 57.49 21.21
C ASN A 627 -13.16 56.86 22.63
N ASN A 628 -12.00 56.27 22.94
CA ASN A 628 -11.06 56.49 24.07
C ASN A 628 -11.38 56.20 25.55
N SER A 629 -10.24 55.84 26.17
CA SER A 629 -9.75 56.04 27.54
C SER A 629 -10.18 55.08 28.66
N GLU A 630 -9.14 54.40 29.17
CA GLU A 630 -8.72 54.28 30.57
C GLU A 630 -9.82 54.11 31.64
N ASP A 631 -9.77 53.01 32.39
CA ASP A 631 -9.41 53.14 33.81
C ASP A 631 -9.05 51.82 34.52
N LYS A 632 -8.15 51.99 35.49
CA LYS A 632 -7.58 51.02 36.43
C LYS A 632 -8.60 50.54 37.48
N VAL A 633 -8.20 49.48 38.22
CA VAL A 633 -8.14 49.39 39.71
C VAL A 633 -8.66 48.04 40.31
N MET A 634 -7.69 47.28 40.81
CA MET A 634 -7.54 46.58 42.10
C MET A 634 -8.24 45.27 42.51
N LEU A 635 -7.35 44.40 43.05
CA LEU A 635 -7.41 43.51 44.23
C LEU A 635 -8.45 42.38 44.23
N SER A 636 -8.22 41.19 44.80
CA SER A 636 -7.33 40.77 45.90
C SER A 636 -7.32 39.24 46.03
N GLN A 637 -6.17 38.72 46.45
CA GLN A 637 -5.97 37.68 47.48
C GLN A 637 -6.66 36.31 47.34
N LEU A 638 -5.87 35.24 47.32
CA LEU A 638 -5.65 34.34 48.48
C LEU A 638 -4.83 33.11 48.07
N THR A 639 -3.61 33.03 48.57
CA THR A 639 -2.86 31.77 48.79
C THR A 639 -3.37 31.08 50.07
N PRO A 640 -3.13 29.77 50.23
CA PRO A 640 -2.18 29.40 51.28
C PRO A 640 -1.17 28.32 50.87
N VAL A 641 -0.22 28.17 51.79
CA VAL A 641 1.12 27.58 51.81
C VAL A 641 1.12 26.65 53.06
N TYR A 642 1.58 25.39 53.13
CA TYR A 642 2.91 24.73 53.24
C TYR A 642 2.63 23.25 53.73
N PRO A 643 3.58 22.32 54.07
CA PRO A 643 5.02 22.16 53.81
C PRO A 643 5.47 20.73 53.36
N LEU A 644 6.79 20.58 53.13
CA LEU A 644 7.59 19.37 52.87
C LEU A 644 7.88 18.49 54.11
N GLU A 645 8.21 17.19 53.91
CA GLU A 645 9.24 16.36 54.62
C GLU A 645 9.34 14.93 54.01
N THR A 646 10.42 14.56 53.29
CA THR A 646 11.61 13.74 53.66
C THR A 646 11.48 12.19 53.78
N THR A 647 12.11 11.49 52.81
CA THR A 647 12.95 10.25 52.86
C THR A 647 12.50 8.95 53.56
N LYS A 648 12.51 7.81 52.83
CA LYS A 648 13.53 6.71 52.95
C LYS A 648 13.23 5.47 52.08
N VAL A 649 14.31 4.87 51.59
CA VAL A 649 14.47 3.59 50.86
C VAL A 649 14.35 2.40 51.82
N ILE A 650 13.66 1.31 51.45
CA ILE A 650 13.94 -0.08 51.91
C ILE A 650 13.58 -1.08 50.79
N ASN A 651 14.55 -1.90 50.39
CA ASN A 651 14.39 -3.19 49.69
C ASN A 651 14.03 -4.28 50.71
N GLU A 652 13.13 -5.21 50.36
CA GLU A 652 13.27 -6.66 50.63
C GLU A 652 12.12 -7.47 50.01
N GLU A 653 12.44 -8.71 49.64
CA GLU A 653 11.73 -9.63 48.76
C GLU A 653 10.61 -10.48 49.43
N GLU A 654 9.60 -10.83 48.60
CA GLU A 654 8.73 -12.04 48.60
C GLU A 654 7.70 -12.34 49.73
N PRO A 655 6.69 -13.23 49.52
CA PRO A 655 5.89 -13.50 48.32
C PRO A 655 4.35 -13.56 48.55
N GLN A 656 3.60 -13.41 47.45
CA GLN A 656 2.22 -13.85 47.16
C GLN A 656 1.08 -13.65 48.19
N LYS A 657 0.10 -12.81 47.80
CA LYS A 657 -1.34 -13.14 47.86
C LYS A 657 -2.14 -12.26 46.89
N GLN A 658 -2.89 -12.90 46.00
CA GLN A 658 -3.85 -12.26 45.10
C GLN A 658 -4.86 -11.42 45.89
N GLN A 659 -4.86 -10.10 45.65
CA GLN A 659 -6.00 -9.23 45.93
C GLN A 659 -6.24 -8.33 44.72
N THR A 660 -7.37 -8.58 44.06
CA THR A 660 -7.95 -7.72 43.05
C THR A 660 -8.43 -6.42 43.71
N PHE A 661 -7.87 -5.28 43.29
CA PHE A 661 -8.43 -3.96 43.59
C PHE A 661 -9.06 -3.36 42.32
N PRO A 662 -10.24 -2.71 42.44
CA PRO A 662 -10.96 -2.16 41.30
C PRO A 662 -10.25 -0.91 40.76
N SER A 663 -10.11 -0.83 39.44
CA SER A 663 -9.65 0.35 38.71
C SER A 663 -10.59 1.53 38.94
N LYS A 664 -10.06 2.68 39.40
CA LYS A 664 -10.79 3.96 39.40
C LYS A 664 -10.90 4.48 37.96
N PRO A 665 -12.08 4.94 37.50
CA PRO A 665 -12.23 5.54 36.19
C PRO A 665 -11.70 6.98 36.19
N TRP A 666 -11.02 7.31 35.09
CA TRP A 666 -10.51 8.64 34.75
C TRP A 666 -11.63 9.50 34.15
N LEU A 667 -11.67 10.80 34.44
CA LEU A 667 -12.48 11.74 33.66
C LEU A 667 -11.67 12.98 33.29
N VAL A 668 -11.52 13.15 31.97
CA VAL A 668 -11.06 14.34 31.26
C VAL A 668 -12.19 15.38 31.31
N GLU A 669 -11.93 16.54 31.91
CA GLU A 669 -12.88 17.66 31.87
C GLU A 669 -12.77 18.39 30.52
N ASN A 670 -13.93 18.56 29.86
CA ASN A 670 -14.23 19.37 28.66
C ASN A 670 -14.08 18.67 27.29
N PHE A 671 -15.08 17.86 26.95
CA PHE A 671 -15.35 17.38 25.59
C PHE A 671 -16.55 18.16 25.01
N ASP A 672 -16.37 18.86 23.88
CA ASP A 672 -17.46 19.58 23.19
C ASP A 672 -18.17 18.65 22.20
N ILE A 673 -19.36 18.19 22.60
CA ILE A 673 -20.17 17.17 21.91
C ILE A 673 -20.76 17.68 20.58
N SER A 674 -20.77 18.99 20.32
CA SER A 674 -21.41 19.56 19.13
C SER A 674 -20.59 19.35 17.84
N ARG A 675 -19.27 19.21 17.95
CA ARG A 675 -18.35 19.15 16.81
C ARG A 675 -17.91 17.73 16.43
N ASP A 676 -17.93 16.81 17.39
CA ASP A 676 -17.31 15.48 17.26
C ASP A 676 -18.30 14.30 17.22
N PHE A 677 -19.58 14.57 16.99
CA PHE A 677 -20.62 13.53 16.90
C PHE A 677 -20.34 12.50 15.78
N ARG A 678 -19.69 12.92 14.69
CA ARG A 678 -19.23 12.01 13.61
C ARG A 678 -18.09 11.09 14.06
N SER A 679 -17.14 11.62 14.83
CA SER A 679 -16.01 10.86 15.37
C SER A 679 -16.48 9.82 16.37
N LEU A 680 -17.49 10.16 17.19
CA LEU A 680 -18.13 9.25 18.14
C LEU A 680 -18.89 8.12 17.42
N ILE A 681 -19.63 8.43 16.35
CA ILE A 681 -20.33 7.42 15.53
C ILE A 681 -19.32 6.48 14.85
N LEU A 682 -18.21 6.99 14.34
CA LEU A 682 -17.16 6.18 13.73
C LEU A 682 -16.45 5.29 14.76
N LEU A 683 -16.23 5.79 15.98
CA LEU A 683 -15.69 4.99 17.09
C LEU A 683 -16.63 3.84 17.47
N LEU A 684 -17.92 4.13 17.61
CA LEU A 684 -18.94 3.14 17.97
C LEU A 684 -19.21 2.12 16.86
N LYS A 685 -19.02 2.50 15.59
CA LYS A 685 -19.16 1.61 14.44
C LYS A 685 -17.98 0.62 14.29
N ASN A 686 -16.81 0.99 14.81
CA ASN A 686 -15.60 0.18 14.75
C ASN A 686 -15.39 -0.71 15.99
N SER A 687 -16.16 -0.52 17.07
CA SER A 687 -16.19 -1.42 18.22
C SER A 687 -17.18 -2.56 17.99
N GLY A 688 -16.72 -3.80 17.98
CA GLY A 688 -17.58 -4.98 17.89
C GLY A 688 -18.62 -5.03 19.02
N ALA A 689 -19.79 -5.62 18.76
CA ALA A 689 -20.94 -5.62 19.68
C ALA A 689 -20.65 -6.20 21.08
N SER A 690 -19.60 -7.00 21.24
CA SER A 690 -19.16 -7.56 22.51
C SER A 690 -18.39 -6.60 23.42
N ASP A 691 -17.86 -5.48 22.89
CA ASP A 691 -17.10 -4.49 23.68
C ASP A 691 -17.99 -3.37 24.25
N LEU A 692 -19.14 -3.09 23.62
CA LEU A 692 -19.96 -1.92 23.99
C LEU A 692 -20.49 -1.93 25.44
N GLN A 693 -20.70 -3.12 26.02
CA GLN A 693 -21.21 -3.25 27.39
C GLN A 693 -20.17 -2.98 28.48
N ASN A 694 -18.87 -3.05 28.15
CA ASN A 694 -17.79 -2.89 29.12
C ASN A 694 -16.95 -1.63 28.89
N THR A 695 -17.01 -0.99 27.72
CA THR A 695 -16.13 0.15 27.39
C THR A 695 -16.77 1.52 27.63
N VAL A 696 -18.09 1.62 27.81
CA VAL A 696 -18.79 2.90 27.96
C VAL A 696 -19.31 3.07 29.38
N ASP A 697 -18.83 4.12 30.07
CA ASP A 697 -19.26 4.47 31.42
C ASP A 697 -20.79 4.62 31.51
N LYS A 698 -21.42 3.95 32.49
CA LYS A 698 -22.86 4.09 32.77
C LYS A 698 -23.27 5.53 33.00
N VAL A 699 -22.39 6.36 33.58
CA VAL A 699 -22.60 7.80 33.78
C VAL A 699 -22.59 8.55 32.43
N PHE A 700 -21.78 8.12 31.48
CA PHE A 700 -21.79 8.67 30.12
C PHE A 700 -23.08 8.30 29.38
N ILE A 701 -23.55 7.04 29.49
CA ILE A 701 -24.84 6.63 28.93
C ILE A 701 -26.01 7.38 29.57
N GLU A 702 -25.99 7.60 30.89
CA GLU A 702 -26.97 8.43 31.60
C GLU A 702 -26.93 9.89 31.15
N ARG A 703 -25.74 10.46 30.92
CA ARG A 703 -25.57 11.82 30.36
C ARG A 703 -26.08 11.91 28.92
N LEU A 704 -25.81 10.89 28.10
CA LEU A 704 -26.34 10.79 26.75
C LEU A 704 -27.86 10.70 26.80
N LYS A 705 -28.45 9.81 27.62
CA LYS A 705 -29.89 9.70 27.83
C LYS A 705 -30.52 11.00 28.33
N SER A 706 -29.86 11.71 29.25
CA SER A 706 -30.29 13.02 29.76
C SER A 706 -30.23 14.11 28.68
N PHE A 707 -29.19 14.10 27.85
CA PHE A 707 -29.05 14.97 26.67
C PHE A 707 -30.13 14.69 25.62
N TRP A 708 -30.41 13.41 25.35
CA TRP A 708 -31.49 12.96 24.46
C TRP A 708 -32.89 13.27 25.02
N MET A 709 -33.11 13.17 26.34
CA MET A 709 -34.35 13.61 26.98
C MET A 709 -34.52 15.14 26.94
N LYS A 710 -33.43 15.91 27.05
CA LYS A 710 -33.45 17.38 26.88
C LYS A 710 -33.72 17.82 25.44
N LEU A 711 -33.33 17.02 24.45
CA LEU A 711 -33.65 17.23 23.03
C LEU A 711 -35.10 16.82 22.65
N GLY A 712 -35.90 16.37 23.62
CA GLY A 712 -37.28 15.90 23.48
C GLY A 712 -38.33 16.95 23.04
N ARG A 713 -38.00 17.85 22.10
CA ARG A 713 -38.96 18.70 21.36
C ARG A 713 -38.58 19.00 19.90
N ILE A 714 -37.70 18.23 19.26
CA ILE A 714 -37.52 18.29 17.80
C ILE A 714 -37.70 16.88 17.22
N ARG A 715 -38.82 16.69 16.49
CA ARG A 715 -39.17 15.44 15.79
C ARG A 715 -38.13 15.14 14.70
N ILE A 716 -37.36 14.07 14.85
CA ILE A 716 -36.75 13.37 13.72
C ILE A 716 -36.99 11.88 13.89
N ILE A 717 -37.71 11.33 12.91
CA ILE A 717 -38.01 9.92 12.71
C ILE A 717 -36.73 9.25 12.21
N LEU A 718 -36.20 8.29 12.97
CA LEU A 718 -35.36 7.23 12.41
C LEU A 718 -35.70 5.92 13.13
N TRP A 719 -36.27 5.04 12.32
CA TRP A 719 -36.74 3.71 12.66
C TRP A 719 -35.62 2.86 13.27
N PHE A 720 -35.95 2.26 14.42
CA PHE A 720 -35.27 1.13 15.01
C PHE A 720 -35.60 -0.13 14.20
N GLU A 721 -34.66 -0.65 13.40
CA GLU A 721 -34.62 -2.06 12.98
C GLU A 721 -33.20 -2.39 12.48
N ILE A 722 -32.20 -2.38 13.37
CA ILE A 722 -30.99 -3.20 13.20
C ILE A 722 -30.54 -3.61 14.60
N LEU A 723 -30.97 -4.81 15.01
CA LEU A 723 -30.21 -5.81 15.79
C LEU A 723 -31.22 -6.88 16.27
N PRO A 724 -30.87 -8.15 16.09
CA PRO A 724 -30.48 -8.96 17.24
C PRO A 724 -28.98 -8.84 17.51
#